data_AF-A0AAD5FWI6-F1
#
_entry.id   AF-A0AAD5FWI6-F1
#
_cell.length_a   1.000
_cell.length_b   1.000
_cell.length_c   1.000
_cell.angle_alpha   90.00
_cell.angle_beta   90.00
_cell.angle_gamma   90.00
#
_symmetry.space_group_name_H-M   'P 1'
#
loop_
_entity.id
_entity.type
_entity.pdbx_description
1 polymer ?
#
loop_
_entity_poly.entity_id
_entity_poly.type
_entity_poly.pdbx_seq_one_letter_code
_entity_poly.pdbx_strand_id
1 'polypeptide(L)'
;MCGIFGYVNFLVDKNRGEIIDTLIEGLQRLEYRGYDSAGLAVDGHLVKDGESGETMSNIIVKCPGKVKVLKQKVHDDEIDRSAVFDNHAGIAHTRWATHGQPKEQNCHPHRSDAAKGEFIVVHNGIITNFAALREYLLSKGHKFESETDTECIAKLFKHFYDLNLKAGVSPDFNELTKQVLHELEGSYGLLVKSFHYPGEVCGTRKGSPLLVGVKTDRKLKVDFVDVEFENNASGAVAQQQIGQTLSALSGPNGATAQDLGFIPVAPGEQNLRTSQSRAFLSEDDLPTPVEFFLSSDPASVVQHTKKVLFLEDDDIAHIYDGELHIHRASTKSAGESTVRPIQTLEMELNEIMKGPFKHFMQKEIFEQPDSTFNTMRGRIDFDKNTVTLGGLKAWLPTIRRCRRILMIACGTSYHSCLATRSIFEELTEIPVSVELASDFLDRRSPVFRDDTCVFVSQSGETADSILALQYCLERGALTVGIVNSVGSSMSRQTHCGVHINAGPEIGVASTKAYTSQYIALVMFALSLSNDSISRVGRHEEIIQGLQKIPEQIKQVLKLEDKIKKLCNDDLNDQKSLLLLGRGYQFATALEGALKIKEISYMHSEGVLAGELKHGVLALVDDKLPIIAFATRDSLFPKTMSAIEQVTARDGRPIVICNEGDAIISNDKVHTTLEVPQTVDCLQGLLNVIPVQLISYWLAVNRGIDVDFPRNLAKSVTVE
;
A
#
# COMPACT_ATOMS: atom_id res chain seq x y z
N MET A 1 3.48 3.32 4.90
CA MET A 1 4.46 2.62 4.04
C MET A 1 5.43 3.65 3.48
N CYS A 2 6.73 3.41 3.37
CA CYS A 2 7.63 4.35 2.70
C CYS A 2 7.44 4.38 1.16
N GLY A 3 8.09 5.29 0.46
CA GLY A 3 8.08 5.41 -1.00
C GLY A 3 9.49 5.24 -1.59
N ILE A 4 9.66 4.32 -2.54
CA ILE A 4 10.87 4.15 -3.36
C ILE A 4 10.60 4.66 -4.77
N PHE A 5 11.53 5.44 -5.30
CA PHE A 5 11.56 5.81 -6.71
C PHE A 5 12.99 5.78 -7.26
N GLY A 6 13.19 5.18 -8.42
CA GLY A 6 14.46 5.16 -9.15
C GLY A 6 14.23 5.51 -10.62
N TYR A 7 15.18 6.23 -11.20
CA TYR A 7 15.17 6.63 -12.60
C TYR A 7 16.49 6.22 -13.25
N VAL A 8 16.41 5.52 -14.37
CA VAL A 8 17.57 5.13 -15.18
C VAL A 8 17.32 5.60 -16.60
N ASN A 9 18.24 6.40 -17.14
CA ASN A 9 18.27 6.75 -18.56
C ASN A 9 19.46 6.05 -19.22
N PHE A 10 19.23 5.45 -20.38
CA PHE A 10 20.25 4.80 -21.19
C PHE A 10 20.16 5.26 -22.64
N LEU A 11 21.24 5.80 -23.17
CA LEU A 11 21.30 6.50 -24.47
C LEU A 11 20.22 7.57 -24.64
N VAL A 12 19.86 8.23 -23.55
CA VAL A 12 18.92 9.35 -23.51
C VAL A 12 19.61 10.48 -22.75
N ASP A 13 20.06 11.49 -23.48
CA ASP A 13 20.76 12.64 -22.89
C ASP A 13 19.85 13.37 -21.89
N LYS A 14 20.30 13.41 -20.63
CA LYS A 14 19.65 14.14 -19.55
C LYS A 14 20.66 14.94 -18.78
N ASN A 15 20.34 16.20 -18.49
CA ASN A 15 21.14 16.95 -17.54
C ASN A 15 20.81 16.58 -16.09
N ARG A 16 21.75 16.82 -15.17
CA ARG A 16 21.58 16.52 -13.74
C ARG A 16 20.32 17.17 -13.16
N GLY A 17 19.97 18.37 -13.62
CA GLY A 17 18.74 19.05 -13.24
C GLY A 17 17.48 18.26 -13.59
N GLU A 18 17.36 17.78 -14.82
CA GLU A 18 16.22 16.97 -15.30
C GLU A 18 16.11 15.64 -14.54
N ILE A 19 17.25 14.99 -14.24
CA ILE A 19 17.30 13.76 -13.44
C ILE A 19 16.78 14.03 -12.03
N ILE A 20 17.30 15.07 -11.37
CA ILE A 20 16.89 15.46 -10.02
C ILE A 20 15.39 15.82 -9.98
N ASP A 21 14.91 16.58 -10.96
CA ASP A 21 13.50 16.97 -11.04
C ASP A 21 12.60 15.73 -11.22
N THR A 22 13.01 14.79 -12.07
CA THR A 22 12.30 13.50 -12.26
C THR A 22 12.21 12.71 -10.96
N LEU A 23 13.31 12.62 -10.21
CA LEU A 23 13.32 11.95 -8.90
C LEU A 23 12.40 12.65 -7.88
N ILE A 24 12.47 13.99 -7.79
CA ILE A 24 11.63 14.77 -6.88
C ILE A 24 10.15 14.65 -7.24
N GLU A 25 9.80 14.71 -8.52
CA GLU A 25 8.42 14.51 -8.99
C GLU A 25 7.92 13.11 -8.63
N GLY A 26 8.75 12.07 -8.83
CA GLY A 26 8.46 10.71 -8.39
C GLY A 26 8.15 10.64 -6.89
N LEU A 27 8.98 11.29 -6.05
CA LEU A 27 8.74 11.36 -4.60
C LEU A 27 7.46 12.11 -4.23
N GLN A 28 7.12 13.20 -4.93
CA GLN A 28 5.87 13.94 -4.69
C GLN A 28 4.63 13.05 -4.91
N ARG A 29 4.70 12.10 -5.86
CA ARG A 29 3.64 11.11 -6.08
C ARG A 29 3.58 10.02 -5.02
N LEU A 30 4.65 9.84 -4.24
CA LEU A 30 4.75 8.85 -3.17
C LEU A 30 4.64 9.45 -1.77
N GLU A 31 4.56 10.78 -1.64
CA GLU A 31 4.55 11.49 -0.35
C GLU A 31 3.39 11.07 0.55
N TYR A 32 2.23 10.69 -0.04
CA TYR A 32 1.07 10.21 0.71
C TYR A 32 1.32 8.87 1.44
N ARG A 33 2.35 8.12 1.03
CA ARG A 33 2.75 6.87 1.67
C ARG A 33 3.61 7.16 2.91
N GLY A 34 4.51 8.14 2.86
CA GLY A 34 5.36 8.55 3.97
C GLY A 34 5.99 9.93 3.74
N TYR A 35 6.10 10.72 4.80
CA TYR A 35 6.44 12.15 4.72
C TYR A 35 7.22 12.68 5.93
N ASP A 36 7.77 11.80 6.77
CA ASP A 36 8.61 12.20 7.92
C ASP A 36 9.99 12.70 7.48
N SER A 37 10.49 12.17 6.36
CA SER A 37 11.75 12.59 5.74
C SER A 37 11.83 12.13 4.28
N ALA A 38 12.74 12.72 3.51
CA ALA A 38 13.00 12.35 2.12
C ALA A 38 14.47 12.54 1.74
N GLY A 39 14.91 11.86 0.68
CA GLY A 39 16.24 12.06 0.11
C GLY A 39 16.42 11.43 -1.27
N LEU A 40 17.52 11.77 -1.92
CA LEU A 40 17.92 11.28 -3.24
C LEU A 40 19.44 11.10 -3.34
N ALA A 41 19.84 10.27 -4.28
CA ALA A 41 21.24 10.09 -4.69
C ALA A 41 21.36 10.05 -6.22
N VAL A 42 22.32 10.81 -6.73
CA VAL A 42 22.66 10.93 -8.17
C VAL A 42 24.18 10.95 -8.35
N ASP A 43 24.64 10.67 -9.57
CA ASP A 43 26.06 10.83 -9.92
C ASP A 43 26.52 12.30 -9.81
N GLY A 44 27.69 12.46 -9.21
CA GLY A 44 28.40 13.71 -9.03
C GLY A 44 29.36 13.99 -10.17
N HIS A 45 30.60 14.32 -9.82
CA HIS A 45 31.66 14.62 -10.78
C HIS A 45 32.72 13.52 -10.78
N LEU A 46 33.47 13.42 -11.87
CA LEU A 46 34.67 12.59 -11.93
C LEU A 46 35.72 13.14 -10.97
N VAL A 47 36.19 12.28 -10.07
CA VAL A 47 37.23 12.57 -9.09
C VAL A 47 38.42 11.67 -9.38
N LYS A 48 39.64 12.22 -9.33
CA LYS A 48 40.87 11.43 -9.47
C LYS A 48 41.05 10.53 -8.24
N ASP A 49 41.11 9.22 -8.43
CA ASP A 49 41.29 8.22 -7.37
C ASP A 49 42.68 7.56 -7.47
N GLY A 50 43.72 8.33 -7.10
CA GLY A 50 45.10 7.84 -7.03
C GLY A 50 45.64 7.34 -8.39
N GLU A 51 46.38 6.23 -8.36
CA GLU A 51 46.95 5.56 -9.55
C GLU A 51 45.90 4.78 -10.38
N SER A 52 44.65 4.71 -9.91
CA SER A 52 43.61 3.80 -10.42
C SER A 52 42.66 4.44 -11.45
N GLY A 53 42.82 5.72 -11.77
CA GLY A 53 42.00 6.44 -12.77
C GLY A 53 41.04 7.47 -12.17
N GLU A 54 39.98 7.80 -12.93
CA GLU A 54 38.90 8.70 -12.51
C GLU A 54 37.69 7.88 -12.08
N THR A 55 37.12 8.18 -10.91
CA THR A 55 35.92 7.54 -10.37
C THR A 55 34.79 8.55 -10.25
N MET A 56 33.56 8.13 -10.55
CA MET A 56 32.39 8.97 -10.36
C MET A 56 32.09 9.12 -8.86
N SER A 57 31.98 10.35 -8.37
CA SER A 57 31.50 10.63 -7.01
C SER A 57 29.97 10.56 -6.93
N ASN A 58 29.42 10.44 -5.72
CA ASN A 58 27.98 10.45 -5.47
C ASN A 58 27.54 11.74 -4.79
N ILE A 59 26.43 12.33 -5.25
CA ILE A 59 25.73 13.43 -4.58
C ILE A 59 24.54 12.83 -3.84
N ILE A 60 24.52 12.96 -2.52
CA ILE A 60 23.42 12.50 -1.66
C ILE A 60 22.83 13.72 -0.96
N VAL A 61 21.54 13.96 -1.16
CA VAL A 61 20.78 15.02 -0.48
C VAL A 61 19.65 14.38 0.29
N LYS A 62 19.58 14.65 1.58
CA LYS A 62 18.53 14.12 2.45
C LYS A 62 18.13 15.13 3.52
N CYS A 63 16.87 15.11 3.93
CA CYS A 63 16.36 16.02 4.96
C CYS A 63 15.16 15.44 5.71
N PRO A 64 15.00 15.77 7.00
CA PRO A 64 13.74 15.58 7.69
C PRO A 64 12.65 16.48 7.11
N GLY A 65 11.40 16.00 7.12
CA GLY A 65 10.23 16.68 6.60
C GLY A 65 9.77 16.25 5.21
N LYS A 66 8.77 16.96 4.70
CA LYS A 66 8.09 16.73 3.41
C LYS A 66 9.05 16.91 2.21
N VAL A 67 8.68 16.38 1.05
CA VAL A 67 9.45 16.45 -0.21
C VAL A 67 9.70 17.90 -0.65
N LYS A 68 8.80 18.83 -0.30
CA LYS A 68 9.03 20.27 -0.52
C LYS A 68 10.31 20.78 0.15
N VAL A 69 10.64 20.27 1.35
CA VAL A 69 11.87 20.63 2.07
C VAL A 69 13.10 20.09 1.33
N LEU A 70 13.02 18.86 0.82
CA LEU A 70 14.08 18.27 0.00
C LEU A 70 14.34 19.10 -1.26
N LYS A 71 13.28 19.52 -1.95
CA LYS A 71 13.38 20.38 -3.14
C LYS A 71 14.08 21.71 -2.83
N GLN A 72 13.76 22.31 -1.69
CA GLN A 72 14.43 23.53 -1.25
C GLN A 72 15.91 23.26 -0.92
N LYS A 73 16.21 22.18 -0.20
CA LYS A 73 17.59 21.81 0.15
C LYS A 73 18.46 21.56 -1.09
N VAL A 74 17.94 20.89 -2.09
CA VAL A 74 18.64 20.68 -3.39
C VAL A 74 18.98 22.00 -4.06
N HIS A 75 18.11 23.01 -3.96
CA HIS A 75 18.37 24.35 -4.47
C HIS A 75 19.43 25.08 -3.63
N ASP A 76 19.35 24.96 -2.30
CA ASP A 76 20.24 25.66 -1.36
C ASP A 76 21.66 25.05 -1.32
N ASP A 77 21.81 23.76 -1.62
CA ASP A 77 23.11 23.07 -1.68
C ASP A 77 23.90 23.42 -2.99
N GLU A 78 23.40 24.33 -3.84
CA GLU A 78 24.03 24.85 -5.07
C GLU A 78 24.61 23.77 -6.00
N ILE A 79 23.93 22.63 -6.08
CA ILE A 79 24.35 21.48 -6.91
C ILE A 79 24.41 21.91 -8.37
N ASP A 80 25.52 21.63 -9.07
CA ASP A 80 25.60 21.84 -10.52
C ASP A 80 24.49 21.05 -11.23
N ARG A 81 23.60 21.73 -11.93
CA ARG A 81 22.47 21.10 -12.64
C ARG A 81 22.75 20.85 -14.12
N SER A 82 23.91 21.29 -14.64
CA SER A 82 24.19 21.39 -16.08
C SER A 82 24.88 20.17 -16.68
N ALA A 83 25.56 19.35 -15.88
CA ALA A 83 26.23 18.14 -16.36
C ALA A 83 25.25 17.21 -17.09
N VAL A 84 25.62 16.76 -18.29
CA VAL A 84 24.82 15.89 -19.16
C VAL A 84 25.30 14.45 -19.04
N PHE A 85 24.35 13.52 -18.91
CA PHE A 85 24.58 12.09 -18.84
C PHE A 85 23.78 11.40 -19.96
N ASP A 86 24.46 10.61 -20.77
CA ASP A 86 23.84 9.69 -21.73
C ASP A 86 23.32 8.43 -21.03
N ASN A 87 24.03 8.02 -19.97
CA ASN A 87 23.70 6.90 -19.08
C ASN A 87 23.79 7.33 -17.61
N HIS A 88 22.71 7.17 -16.85
CA HIS A 88 22.69 7.49 -15.42
C HIS A 88 21.67 6.65 -14.67
N ALA A 89 21.97 6.37 -13.41
CA ALA A 89 21.03 5.75 -12.46
C ALA A 89 20.87 6.65 -11.22
N GLY A 90 19.64 7.06 -10.92
CA GLY A 90 19.28 7.84 -9.74
C GLY A 90 18.30 7.09 -8.86
N ILE A 91 18.45 7.21 -7.54
CA ILE A 91 17.52 6.62 -6.56
C ILE A 91 17.07 7.64 -5.53
N ALA A 92 15.83 7.53 -5.09
CA ALA A 92 15.18 8.47 -4.19
C ALA A 92 14.21 7.76 -3.26
N HIS A 93 13.93 8.37 -2.11
CA HIS A 93 13.10 7.78 -1.07
C HIS A 93 12.29 8.81 -0.27
N THR A 94 11.05 8.45 0.07
CA THR A 94 10.28 9.06 1.16
C THR A 94 10.08 8.07 2.29
N ARG A 95 10.26 8.53 3.53
CA ARG A 95 10.29 7.67 4.71
C ARG A 95 9.17 8.00 5.69
N TRP A 96 8.51 6.96 6.19
CA TRP A 96 7.79 6.95 7.46
C TRP A 96 8.65 6.19 8.46
N ALA A 97 9.09 6.86 9.53
CA ALA A 97 10.02 6.32 10.50
C ALA A 97 9.36 5.24 11.38
N THR A 98 9.77 3.97 11.20
CA THR A 98 9.48 2.86 12.15
C THR A 98 10.57 2.70 13.20
N HIS A 99 11.84 2.81 12.78
CA HIS A 99 13.02 2.73 13.66
C HIS A 99 13.78 4.05 13.69
N GLY A 100 14.15 4.54 14.88
CA GLY A 100 14.92 5.76 15.03
C GLY A 100 14.14 7.04 14.70
N GLN A 101 14.51 8.14 15.35
CA GLN A 101 13.82 9.43 15.16
C GLN A 101 13.99 9.97 13.73
N PRO A 102 13.04 10.78 13.21
CA PRO A 102 13.19 11.51 11.95
C PRO A 102 14.31 12.57 12.00
N LYS A 103 15.56 12.13 11.91
CA LYS A 103 16.76 12.96 11.81
C LYS A 103 17.48 12.71 10.50
N GLU A 104 18.27 13.67 10.03
CA GLU A 104 18.96 13.61 8.75
C GLU A 104 19.79 12.33 8.58
N GLN A 105 20.47 11.85 9.64
CA GLN A 105 21.26 10.61 9.59
C GLN A 105 20.41 9.37 9.27
N ASN A 106 19.16 9.34 9.74
CA ASN A 106 18.23 8.22 9.54
C ASN A 106 17.42 8.34 8.24
N CYS A 107 17.57 9.44 7.50
CA CYS A 107 16.95 9.60 6.20
C CYS A 107 17.66 8.72 5.17
N HIS A 108 16.90 8.11 4.28
CA HIS A 108 17.42 7.40 3.11
C HIS A 108 17.79 8.44 2.02
N PRO A 109 18.69 8.10 1.08
CA PRO A 109 19.45 6.85 0.97
C PRO A 109 20.54 6.64 2.04
N HIS A 110 20.83 5.38 2.37
CA HIS A 110 21.95 5.00 3.23
C HIS A 110 23.19 4.63 2.42
N ARG A 111 24.37 4.93 2.96
CA ARG A 111 25.67 4.70 2.31
C ARG A 111 26.51 3.66 3.05
N SER A 112 27.31 2.90 2.30
CA SER A 112 28.24 1.88 2.84
C SER A 112 29.36 2.49 3.68
N ASP A 113 29.82 3.69 3.37
CA ASP A 113 30.95 4.32 4.03
C ASP A 113 30.86 5.84 3.93
N ALA A 114 31.50 6.53 4.86
CA ALA A 114 31.43 7.98 4.98
C ALA A 114 32.22 8.72 3.89
N ALA A 115 33.26 8.07 3.36
CA ALA A 115 34.30 8.70 2.57
C ALA A 115 33.93 8.78 1.08
N LYS A 116 33.48 7.66 0.51
CA LYS A 116 33.17 7.51 -0.91
C LYS A 116 31.70 7.15 -1.14
N GLY A 117 31.05 6.50 -0.17
CA GLY A 117 29.69 6.00 -0.33
C GLY A 117 29.63 5.00 -1.48
N GLU A 118 30.45 3.95 -1.41
CA GLU A 118 30.63 2.95 -2.46
C GLU A 118 29.32 2.29 -2.88
N PHE A 119 28.44 1.98 -1.94
CA PHE A 119 27.10 1.46 -2.16
C PHE A 119 26.06 2.33 -1.50
N ILE A 120 24.97 2.61 -2.22
CA ILE A 120 23.88 3.47 -1.77
C ILE A 120 22.58 2.69 -1.91
N VAL A 121 21.81 2.64 -0.82
CA VAL A 121 20.59 1.83 -0.72
C VAL A 121 19.39 2.68 -0.27
N VAL A 122 18.24 2.44 -0.90
CA VAL A 122 16.93 2.85 -0.40
C VAL A 122 16.10 1.60 -0.11
N HIS A 123 15.31 1.63 0.96
CA HIS A 123 14.61 0.44 1.48
C HIS A 123 13.22 0.79 2.03
N ASN A 124 12.25 -0.08 1.72
CA ASN A 124 10.91 -0.11 2.29
C ASN A 124 10.74 -1.45 2.99
N GLY A 125 10.40 -1.46 4.28
CA GLY A 125 10.23 -2.70 5.02
C GLY A 125 10.97 -2.67 6.36
N ILE A 126 11.18 -3.84 6.94
CA ILE A 126 11.92 -4.05 8.19
C ILE A 126 12.83 -5.27 8.00
N ILE A 127 14.12 -5.09 8.29
CA ILE A 127 15.08 -6.19 8.39
C ILE A 127 15.06 -6.72 9.83
N THR A 128 14.50 -7.91 10.04
CA THR A 128 14.24 -8.44 11.39
C THR A 128 15.50 -8.90 12.11
N ASN A 129 16.53 -9.31 11.37
CA ASN A 129 17.81 -9.74 11.92
C ASN A 129 18.89 -8.63 11.94
N PHE A 130 18.52 -7.36 11.79
CA PHE A 130 19.48 -6.25 11.67
C PHE A 130 20.42 -6.10 12.88
N ALA A 131 19.97 -6.46 14.10
CA ALA A 131 20.78 -6.39 15.30
C ALA A 131 22.01 -7.33 15.21
N ALA A 132 21.79 -8.57 14.76
CA ALA A 132 22.85 -9.55 14.56
C ALA A 132 23.80 -9.12 13.44
N LEU A 133 23.25 -8.66 12.30
CA LEU A 133 24.04 -8.14 11.18
C LEU A 133 24.92 -6.95 11.61
N ARG A 134 24.37 -6.03 12.40
CA ARG A 134 25.09 -4.86 12.90
C ARG A 134 26.26 -5.25 13.80
N GLU A 135 26.04 -6.15 14.75
CA GLU A 135 27.10 -6.65 15.63
C GLU A 135 28.22 -7.33 14.83
N TYR A 136 27.85 -8.18 13.87
CA TYR A 136 28.80 -8.82 12.97
C TYR A 136 29.62 -7.79 12.18
N LEU A 137 28.99 -6.83 11.52
CA LEU A 137 29.66 -5.82 10.71
C LEU A 137 30.57 -4.90 11.55
N LEU A 138 30.16 -4.55 12.77
CA LEU A 138 31.01 -3.83 13.74
C LEU A 138 32.26 -4.65 14.08
N SER A 139 32.12 -5.97 14.30
CA SER A 139 33.26 -6.86 14.57
C SER A 139 34.26 -6.95 13.40
N LYS A 140 33.80 -6.68 12.16
CA LYS A 140 34.63 -6.62 10.95
C LYS A 140 35.21 -5.24 10.67
N GLY A 141 34.98 -4.26 11.55
CA GLY A 141 35.56 -2.92 11.48
C GLY A 141 34.72 -1.89 10.71
N HIS A 142 33.49 -2.23 10.32
CA HIS A 142 32.57 -1.24 9.75
C HIS A 142 32.12 -0.24 10.81
N LYS A 143 31.89 1.01 10.41
CA LYS A 143 31.37 2.07 11.28
C LYS A 143 29.96 2.45 10.85
N PHE A 144 29.07 2.62 11.82
CA PHE A 144 27.67 3.01 11.59
C PHE A 144 27.43 4.47 11.95
N GLU A 145 26.60 5.15 11.16
CA GLU A 145 26.25 6.57 11.31
C GLU A 145 24.80 6.78 11.75
N SER A 146 23.98 5.74 11.65
CA SER A 146 22.54 5.79 11.90
C SER A 146 22.07 4.65 12.82
N GLU A 147 20.81 4.77 13.25
CA GLU A 147 20.11 3.77 14.08
C GLU A 147 19.18 2.88 13.24
N THR A 148 19.21 3.02 11.91
CA THR A 148 18.29 2.29 11.04
C THR A 148 18.83 0.89 10.75
N ASP A 149 17.89 -0.03 10.57
CA ASP A 149 18.12 -1.37 10.03
C ASP A 149 18.76 -1.32 8.63
N THR A 150 18.32 -0.35 7.82
CA THR A 150 18.70 -0.17 6.42
C THR A 150 20.19 0.09 6.22
N GLU A 151 20.87 0.77 7.14
CA GLU A 151 22.31 0.99 7.03
C GLU A 151 23.09 -0.34 6.99
N CYS A 152 22.60 -1.39 7.67
CA CYS A 152 23.22 -2.71 7.65
C CYS A 152 23.29 -3.28 6.23
N ILE A 153 22.26 -3.05 5.40
CA ILE A 153 22.23 -3.50 4.00
C ILE A 153 23.37 -2.85 3.21
N ALA A 154 23.52 -1.52 3.29
CA ALA A 154 24.57 -0.81 2.58
C ALA A 154 25.99 -1.24 3.03
N LYS A 155 26.19 -1.48 4.33
CA LYS A 155 27.45 -2.02 4.85
C LYS A 155 27.72 -3.45 4.37
N LEU A 156 26.68 -4.27 4.27
CA LEU A 156 26.78 -5.67 3.86
C LEU A 156 27.18 -5.80 2.39
N PHE A 157 26.62 -4.96 1.51
CA PHE A 157 27.07 -4.85 0.11
C PHE A 157 28.57 -4.60 0.02
N LYS A 158 29.07 -3.59 0.73
CA LYS A 158 30.51 -3.30 0.77
C LYS A 158 31.32 -4.45 1.36
N HIS A 159 30.83 -5.07 2.42
CA HIS A 159 31.52 -6.19 3.06
C HIS A 159 31.74 -7.36 2.08
N PHE A 160 30.68 -7.77 1.37
CA PHE A 160 30.79 -8.85 0.40
C PHE A 160 31.60 -8.45 -0.84
N TYR A 161 31.49 -7.20 -1.30
CA TYR A 161 32.34 -6.70 -2.38
C TYR A 161 33.82 -6.80 -2.02
N ASP A 162 34.21 -6.31 -0.84
CA ASP A 162 35.60 -6.36 -0.35
C ASP A 162 36.10 -7.80 -0.15
N LEU A 163 35.22 -8.72 0.28
CA LEU A 163 35.57 -10.14 0.43
C LEU A 163 35.82 -10.83 -0.92
N ASN A 164 34.96 -10.59 -1.92
CA ASN A 164 35.13 -11.15 -3.26
C ASN A 164 36.41 -10.60 -3.91
N LEU A 165 36.68 -9.30 -3.79
CA LEU A 165 37.93 -8.72 -4.30
C LEU A 165 39.18 -9.33 -3.64
N LYS A 166 39.16 -9.56 -2.32
CA LYS A 166 40.24 -10.25 -1.61
C LYS A 166 40.42 -11.69 -2.07
N ALA A 167 39.35 -12.35 -2.50
CA ALA A 167 39.39 -13.67 -3.10
C ALA A 167 39.81 -13.66 -4.58
N GLY A 168 40.09 -12.48 -5.15
CA GLY A 168 40.50 -12.32 -6.55
C GLY A 168 39.33 -12.36 -7.54
N VAL A 169 38.10 -12.16 -7.07
CA VAL A 169 36.88 -12.18 -7.90
C VAL A 169 36.25 -10.80 -7.92
N SER A 170 35.94 -10.30 -9.12
CA SER A 170 35.10 -9.11 -9.30
C SER A 170 33.67 -9.58 -9.54
N PRO A 171 32.77 -9.52 -8.54
CA PRO A 171 31.43 -10.07 -8.68
C PRO A 171 30.61 -9.20 -9.62
N ASP A 172 29.69 -9.83 -10.37
CA ASP A 172 28.62 -9.09 -11.05
C ASP A 172 27.64 -8.51 -10.02
N PHE A 173 26.93 -7.45 -10.36
CA PHE A 173 26.10 -6.72 -9.41
C PHE A 173 24.91 -7.57 -8.92
N ASN A 174 24.35 -8.42 -9.79
CA ASN A 174 23.30 -9.37 -9.41
C ASN A 174 23.83 -10.44 -8.43
N GLU A 175 25.02 -11.01 -8.64
CA GLU A 175 25.63 -12.01 -7.77
C GLU A 175 25.95 -11.44 -6.39
N LEU A 176 26.48 -10.21 -6.34
CA LEU A 176 26.67 -9.50 -5.10
C LEU A 176 25.33 -9.27 -4.38
N THR A 177 24.29 -8.89 -5.13
CA THR A 177 22.94 -8.71 -4.59
C THR A 177 22.39 -10.01 -4.00
N LYS A 178 22.54 -11.15 -4.68
CA LYS A 178 22.13 -12.46 -4.16
C LYS A 178 22.82 -12.81 -2.84
N GLN A 179 24.14 -12.58 -2.72
CA GLN A 179 24.87 -12.81 -1.46
C GLN A 179 24.30 -11.97 -0.32
N VAL A 180 24.01 -10.69 -0.57
CA VAL A 180 23.37 -9.82 0.43
C VAL A 180 21.99 -10.35 0.81
N LEU A 181 21.14 -10.68 -0.17
CA LEU A 181 19.77 -11.14 0.09
C LEU A 181 19.70 -12.45 0.88
N HIS A 182 20.70 -13.34 0.74
CA HIS A 182 20.76 -14.58 1.51
C HIS A 182 20.82 -14.34 3.03
N GLU A 183 21.42 -13.22 3.43
CA GLU A 183 21.61 -12.84 4.84
C GLU A 183 20.47 -11.99 5.40
N LEU A 184 19.56 -11.49 4.56
CA LEU A 184 18.49 -10.61 5.01
C LEU A 184 17.26 -11.42 5.44
N GLU A 185 16.82 -11.20 6.67
CA GLU A 185 15.53 -11.68 7.15
C GLU A 185 14.54 -10.52 7.27
N GLY A 186 13.27 -10.81 7.03
CA GLY A 186 12.17 -9.85 7.14
C GLY A 186 11.48 -9.56 5.81
N SER A 187 10.90 -8.37 5.72
CA SER A 187 10.19 -7.87 4.54
C SER A 187 10.91 -6.64 4.04
N TYR A 188 11.22 -6.59 2.75
CA TYR A 188 11.97 -5.50 2.13
C TYR A 188 11.55 -5.29 0.68
N GLY A 189 11.63 -4.05 0.23
CA GLY A 189 11.76 -3.66 -1.16
C GLY A 189 12.92 -2.69 -1.19
N LEU A 190 13.91 -2.91 -2.04
CA LEU A 190 15.12 -2.09 -2.03
C LEU A 190 15.63 -1.81 -3.43
N LEU A 191 16.24 -0.64 -3.60
CA LEU A 191 17.11 -0.34 -4.74
C LEU A 191 18.52 -0.11 -4.22
N VAL A 192 19.49 -0.64 -4.94
CA VAL A 192 20.91 -0.42 -4.68
C VAL A 192 21.60 0.12 -5.93
N LYS A 193 22.45 1.12 -5.71
CA LYS A 193 23.36 1.71 -6.71
C LYS A 193 24.79 1.68 -6.16
N SER A 194 25.77 1.58 -7.05
CA SER A 194 27.18 1.75 -6.70
C SER A 194 27.94 2.43 -7.84
N PHE A 195 29.02 3.15 -7.51
CA PHE A 195 29.93 3.64 -8.54
C PHE A 195 30.82 2.54 -9.14
N HIS A 196 30.94 1.37 -8.48
CA HIS A 196 31.64 0.20 -9.03
C HIS A 196 30.89 -0.41 -10.22
N TYR A 197 29.58 -0.11 -10.34
CA TYR A 197 28.68 -0.56 -11.40
C TYR A 197 27.97 0.67 -12.01
N PRO A 198 28.70 1.54 -12.74
CA PRO A 198 28.17 2.81 -13.22
C PRO A 198 27.01 2.61 -14.20
N GLY A 199 25.93 3.39 -14.00
CA GLY A 199 24.71 3.29 -14.81
C GLY A 199 23.82 2.08 -14.49
N GLU A 200 24.25 1.20 -13.57
CA GLU A 200 23.47 0.03 -13.18
C GLU A 200 22.64 0.28 -11.91
N VAL A 201 21.51 -0.42 -11.81
CA VAL A 201 20.70 -0.49 -10.58
C VAL A 201 20.18 -1.92 -10.40
N CYS A 202 20.24 -2.41 -9.17
CA CYS A 202 19.52 -3.62 -8.77
C CYS A 202 18.32 -3.24 -7.90
N GLY A 203 17.14 -3.74 -8.25
CA GLY A 203 15.91 -3.62 -7.49
C GLY A 203 15.39 -5.00 -7.09
N THR A 204 15.01 -5.19 -5.83
CA THR A 204 14.53 -6.48 -5.35
C THR A 204 13.47 -6.31 -4.27
N ARG A 205 12.65 -7.35 -4.08
CA ARG A 205 11.60 -7.35 -3.07
C ARG A 205 11.38 -8.71 -2.42
N LYS A 206 10.84 -8.66 -1.20
CA LYS A 206 10.24 -9.73 -0.43
C LYS A 206 9.22 -9.10 0.51
N GLY A 207 7.93 -9.30 0.27
CA GLY A 207 6.85 -8.74 1.09
C GLY A 207 6.54 -7.24 0.89
N SER A 208 7.43 -6.42 0.32
CA SER A 208 7.14 -5.01 -0.04
C SER A 208 6.94 -4.84 -1.56
N PRO A 209 5.93 -4.07 -2.03
CA PRO A 209 5.75 -3.79 -3.45
C PRO A 209 6.94 -3.10 -4.12
N LEU A 210 7.27 -3.57 -5.33
CA LEU A 210 8.24 -2.96 -6.24
C LEU A 210 7.86 -3.32 -7.70
N LEU A 211 7.95 -2.35 -8.61
CA LEU A 211 7.67 -2.51 -10.04
C LEU A 211 8.68 -1.73 -10.88
N VAL A 212 8.75 -2.07 -12.17
CA VAL A 212 9.60 -1.41 -13.16
C VAL A 212 8.72 -0.88 -14.30
N GLY A 213 8.69 0.43 -14.48
CA GLY A 213 8.13 1.11 -15.65
C GLY A 213 9.15 1.19 -16.77
N VAL A 214 8.70 0.98 -18.00
CA VAL A 214 9.56 1.01 -19.21
C VAL A 214 9.03 2.07 -20.18
N LYS A 215 9.90 2.97 -20.62
CA LYS A 215 9.60 3.97 -21.66
C LYS A 215 10.66 3.88 -22.77
N THR A 216 10.20 3.61 -23.97
CA THR A 216 11.03 3.58 -25.18
C THR A 216 10.19 3.98 -26.39
N ASP A 217 10.81 4.62 -27.37
CA ASP A 217 10.16 5.03 -28.62
C ASP A 217 9.93 3.83 -29.57
N ARG A 218 10.61 2.70 -29.35
CA ARG A 218 10.45 1.48 -30.15
C ARG A 218 9.47 0.52 -29.49
N LYS A 219 8.79 -0.28 -30.32
CA LYS A 219 7.94 -1.37 -29.82
C LYS A 219 8.84 -2.45 -29.22
N LEU A 220 8.53 -2.86 -27.98
CA LEU A 220 9.13 -4.04 -27.37
C LEU A 220 8.78 -5.27 -28.21
N LYS A 221 9.74 -6.19 -28.39
CA LYS A 221 9.54 -7.41 -29.20
C LYS A 221 8.55 -8.38 -28.54
N VAL A 222 8.58 -8.45 -27.22
CA VAL A 222 7.71 -9.28 -26.40
C VAL A 222 7.21 -8.50 -25.19
N ASP A 223 5.99 -8.80 -24.74
CA ASP A 223 5.37 -8.18 -23.57
C ASP A 223 5.70 -8.94 -22.27
N PHE A 224 6.89 -9.54 -22.15
CA PHE A 224 7.34 -10.23 -20.94
C PHE A 224 8.87 -10.30 -20.86
N VAL A 225 9.39 -10.44 -19.64
CA VAL A 225 10.82 -10.67 -19.36
C VAL A 225 10.98 -12.08 -18.78
N ASP A 226 12.01 -12.80 -19.21
CA ASP A 226 12.32 -14.12 -18.68
C ASP A 226 12.94 -14.03 -17.28
N VAL A 227 12.64 -15.03 -16.45
CA VAL A 227 13.26 -15.18 -15.14
C VAL A 227 14.43 -16.13 -15.25
N GLU A 228 15.62 -15.63 -14.92
CA GLU A 228 16.84 -16.39 -14.84
C GLU A 228 17.00 -17.01 -13.45
N PHE A 229 17.11 -18.34 -13.42
CA PHE A 229 17.36 -19.10 -12.21
C PHE A 229 18.83 -19.55 -12.20
N GLU A 230 19.42 -19.73 -11.03
CA GLU A 230 20.73 -20.38 -10.94
C GLU A 230 20.71 -21.77 -11.59
N ASN A 231 21.65 -22.00 -12.50
CA ASN A 231 21.64 -23.12 -13.44
C ASN A 231 21.67 -24.50 -12.76
N ASN A 232 20.64 -25.31 -13.06
CA ASN A 232 20.79 -26.75 -13.31
C ASN A 232 21.54 -26.97 -14.64
N ALA A 233 22.82 -26.62 -14.76
CA ALA A 233 23.73 -27.04 -15.86
C ALA A 233 25.15 -26.44 -15.72
N SER A 234 25.97 -27.01 -14.83
CA SER A 234 27.46 -27.06 -14.91
C SER A 234 28.13 -27.67 -13.66
N GLY A 235 27.37 -28.18 -12.68
CA GLY A 235 27.95 -28.79 -11.46
C GLY A 235 28.29 -30.29 -11.51
N ALA A 236 27.96 -31.02 -12.58
CA ALA A 236 27.98 -32.50 -12.53
C ALA A 236 29.37 -33.16 -12.73
N VAL A 237 30.47 -32.41 -12.90
CA VAL A 237 31.80 -33.03 -13.10
C VAL A 237 32.86 -32.61 -12.07
N ALA A 238 32.63 -31.56 -11.26
CA ALA A 238 33.66 -31.07 -10.33
C ALA A 238 33.51 -31.51 -8.86
N GLN A 239 32.37 -32.10 -8.46
CA GLN A 239 32.17 -32.54 -7.06
C GLN A 239 32.80 -33.90 -6.71
N GLN A 240 33.43 -34.61 -7.65
CA GLN A 240 34.05 -35.91 -7.38
C GLN A 240 35.57 -35.90 -7.14
N GLN A 241 36.26 -34.76 -7.14
CA GLN A 241 37.71 -34.73 -6.91
C GLN A 241 38.20 -33.86 -5.74
N ILE A 242 37.33 -33.17 -5.01
CA ILE A 242 37.75 -32.35 -3.86
C ILE A 242 37.70 -33.15 -2.54
N GLY A 243 37.09 -34.35 -2.54
CA GLY A 243 36.92 -35.21 -1.37
C GLY A 243 38.14 -36.03 -0.92
N GLN A 244 39.32 -35.93 -1.56
CA GLN A 244 40.47 -36.79 -1.23
C GLN A 244 41.77 -36.06 -0.85
N THR A 245 41.80 -34.72 -0.78
CA THR A 245 43.06 -33.98 -0.51
C THR A 245 42.98 -32.99 0.67
N LEU A 246 42.09 -33.23 1.63
CA LEU A 246 41.95 -32.40 2.85
C LEU A 246 41.95 -33.21 4.16
N SER A 247 42.56 -34.40 4.17
CA SER A 247 42.75 -35.21 5.39
C SER A 247 44.15 -35.08 6.02
N ALA A 248 44.99 -34.18 5.52
CA ALA A 248 46.30 -33.92 6.11
C ALA A 248 46.51 -32.40 6.21
N LEU A 249 46.30 -31.86 7.42
CA LEU A 249 46.96 -30.68 8.02
C LEU A 249 46.10 -30.18 9.19
N SER A 250 46.14 -30.90 10.31
CA SER A 250 45.62 -30.44 11.60
C SER A 250 46.79 -29.91 12.43
N GLY A 251 46.82 -28.61 12.69
CA GLY A 251 47.73 -27.96 13.64
C GLY A 251 46.98 -26.83 14.39
N PRO A 252 47.26 -26.61 15.68
CA PRO A 252 46.39 -25.79 16.53
C PRO A 252 46.83 -24.32 16.52
N ASN A 253 45.92 -23.42 16.11
CA ASN A 253 45.69 -22.07 16.65
C ASN A 253 45.09 -21.15 15.58
N GLY A 254 43.98 -20.49 15.95
CA GLY A 254 43.39 -19.36 15.22
C GLY A 254 42.08 -19.73 14.54
N ALA A 255 40.95 -19.33 15.15
CA ALA A 255 39.66 -19.35 14.49
C ALA A 255 39.69 -18.42 13.27
N THR A 256 39.65 -19.00 12.06
CA THR A 256 39.52 -18.29 10.78
C THR A 256 38.07 -18.29 10.32
N ALA A 257 37.75 -17.43 9.35
CA ALA A 257 36.42 -17.06 8.84
C ALA A 257 35.47 -18.17 8.31
N GLN A 258 35.68 -19.43 8.68
CA GLN A 258 34.87 -20.59 8.29
C GLN A 258 33.66 -20.85 9.19
N ASP A 259 33.58 -20.25 10.39
CA ASP A 259 32.53 -20.58 11.37
C ASP A 259 31.12 -20.03 11.05
N LEU A 260 30.96 -19.23 9.98
CA LEU A 260 29.64 -18.71 9.54
C LEU A 260 29.26 -19.10 8.10
N GLY A 261 30.06 -19.91 7.40
CA GLY A 261 29.67 -20.46 6.09
C GLY A 261 29.61 -19.48 4.92
N PHE A 262 30.18 -18.27 5.02
CA PHE A 262 30.23 -17.31 3.91
C PHE A 262 31.26 -17.73 2.86
N ILE A 263 30.79 -18.12 1.68
CA ILE A 263 31.62 -18.60 0.57
C ILE A 263 31.69 -17.51 -0.51
N PRO A 264 32.90 -16.98 -0.84
CA PRO A 264 33.08 -16.09 -1.99
C PRO A 264 32.59 -16.75 -3.28
N VAL A 265 32.25 -15.96 -4.31
CA VAL A 265 31.93 -16.53 -5.64
C VAL A 265 33.11 -17.41 -6.08
N ALA A 266 32.82 -18.64 -6.55
CA ALA A 266 33.85 -19.61 -6.89
C ALA A 266 34.75 -19.10 -8.05
N PRO A 267 36.09 -19.22 -7.96
CA PRO A 267 36.98 -18.81 -9.03
C PRO A 267 36.91 -19.82 -10.19
N GLY A 268 36.32 -19.40 -11.32
CA GLY A 268 36.17 -20.23 -12.52
C GLY A 268 35.28 -19.64 -13.61
N GLU A 269 34.38 -18.72 -13.26
CA GLU A 269 33.55 -18.00 -14.22
C GLU A 269 33.98 -16.52 -14.21
N GLN A 270 34.82 -16.12 -15.16
CA GLN A 270 34.74 -14.73 -15.61
C GLN A 270 33.34 -14.62 -16.23
N ASN A 271 32.38 -14.04 -15.51
CA ASN A 271 31.01 -13.84 -15.97
C ASN A 271 31.02 -12.94 -17.21
N LEU A 272 31.27 -13.54 -18.37
CA LEU A 272 30.86 -12.99 -19.65
C LEU A 272 29.33 -12.91 -19.55
N ARG A 273 28.79 -11.70 -19.45
CA ARG A 273 27.34 -11.44 -19.52
C ARG A 273 26.86 -11.90 -20.90
N THR A 274 26.41 -13.14 -20.99
CA THR A 274 25.99 -13.77 -22.27
C THR A 274 24.48 -13.82 -22.44
N SER A 275 23.69 -13.53 -21.41
CA SER A 275 22.25 -13.48 -21.52
C SER A 275 21.80 -12.11 -22.03
N GLN A 276 20.96 -12.12 -23.07
CA GLN A 276 20.32 -10.94 -23.63
C GLN A 276 18.83 -11.00 -23.30
N SER A 277 18.27 -9.88 -22.85
CA SER A 277 16.85 -9.81 -22.51
C SER A 277 16.01 -9.72 -23.78
N ARG A 278 15.19 -10.76 -24.04
CA ARG A 278 14.40 -10.85 -25.28
C ARG A 278 13.45 -9.67 -25.52
N ALA A 279 13.01 -9.02 -24.45
CA ALA A 279 12.14 -7.85 -24.53
C ALA A 279 12.83 -6.61 -25.14
N PHE A 280 14.16 -6.51 -24.98
CA PHE A 280 14.95 -5.31 -25.29
C PHE A 280 15.91 -5.50 -26.47
N LEU A 281 15.92 -6.68 -27.10
CA LEU A 281 16.67 -6.93 -28.34
C LEU A 281 16.20 -6.01 -29.48
N SER A 282 17.09 -5.30 -30.16
CA SER A 282 16.79 -4.62 -31.43
C SER A 282 16.91 -5.59 -32.63
N GLU A 283 16.33 -5.27 -33.79
CA GLU A 283 16.46 -6.13 -35.00
C GLU A 283 17.88 -6.17 -35.57
N ASP A 284 18.71 -5.19 -35.22
CA ASP A 284 20.07 -4.98 -35.73
C ASP A 284 21.16 -5.14 -34.64
N ASP A 285 20.84 -5.68 -33.46
CA ASP A 285 21.72 -5.79 -32.27
C ASP A 285 22.37 -4.47 -31.79
N LEU A 286 21.80 -3.33 -32.18
CA LEU A 286 22.21 -2.01 -31.69
C LEU A 286 21.49 -1.65 -30.38
N PRO A 287 22.19 -1.09 -29.36
CA PRO A 287 21.55 -0.62 -28.14
C PRO A 287 20.60 0.54 -28.45
N THR A 288 19.45 0.56 -27.77
CA THR A 288 18.39 1.54 -28.04
C THR A 288 18.16 2.49 -26.87
N PRO A 289 17.81 3.77 -27.14
CA PRO A 289 17.38 4.70 -26.12
C PRO A 289 16.19 4.14 -25.32
N VAL A 290 16.35 4.10 -24.00
CA VAL A 290 15.34 3.58 -23.08
C VAL A 290 15.45 4.27 -21.72
N GLU A 291 14.31 4.46 -21.09
CA GLU A 291 14.20 4.97 -19.73
C GLU A 291 13.47 3.94 -18.85
N PHE A 292 14.01 3.65 -17.67
CA PHE A 292 13.41 2.78 -16.67
C PHE A 292 13.03 3.56 -15.42
N PHE A 293 11.89 3.20 -14.84
CA PHE A 293 11.33 3.82 -13.64
C PHE A 293 11.03 2.75 -12.60
N LEU A 294 11.87 2.61 -11.58
CA LEU A 294 11.64 1.64 -10.50
C LEU A 294 10.82 2.31 -9.41
N SER A 295 9.72 1.69 -8.96
CA SER A 295 8.88 2.31 -7.95
C SER A 295 8.18 1.32 -7.05
N SER A 296 7.94 1.72 -5.80
CA SER A 296 7.04 1.00 -4.88
C SER A 296 5.55 1.22 -5.14
N ASP A 297 5.17 2.15 -6.03
CA ASP A 297 3.78 2.43 -6.40
C ASP A 297 3.63 2.89 -7.88
N PRO A 298 2.65 2.36 -8.64
CA PRO A 298 2.37 2.79 -10.00
C PRO A 298 2.11 4.30 -10.19
N ALA A 299 1.59 5.00 -9.18
CA ALA A 299 1.23 6.41 -9.23
C ALA A 299 2.40 7.34 -9.56
N SER A 300 3.64 6.95 -9.23
CA SER A 300 4.83 7.73 -9.60
C SER A 300 5.34 7.42 -11.00
N VAL A 301 4.86 6.35 -11.64
CA VAL A 301 5.33 5.87 -12.95
C VAL A 301 4.37 6.26 -14.06
N VAL A 302 3.06 6.32 -13.78
CA VAL A 302 1.99 6.52 -14.78
C VAL A 302 2.14 7.81 -15.59
N GLN A 303 2.78 8.85 -15.04
CA GLN A 303 3.05 10.10 -15.77
C GLN A 303 4.13 9.95 -16.86
N HIS A 304 5.01 8.95 -16.72
CA HIS A 304 6.10 8.68 -17.65
C HIS A 304 5.75 7.54 -18.61
N THR A 305 5.13 6.47 -18.11
CA THR A 305 4.74 5.30 -18.91
C THR A 305 3.62 4.52 -18.25
N LYS A 306 2.77 3.89 -19.08
CA LYS A 306 1.76 2.91 -18.62
C LYS A 306 2.26 1.47 -18.70
N LYS A 307 3.42 1.22 -19.31
CA LYS A 307 4.00 -0.12 -19.43
C LYS A 307 4.81 -0.44 -18.19
N VAL A 308 4.33 -1.40 -17.39
CA VAL A 308 4.95 -1.77 -16.12
C VAL A 308 5.10 -3.28 -15.98
N LEU A 309 6.15 -3.68 -15.28
CA LEU A 309 6.40 -5.05 -14.84
C LEU A 309 6.37 -5.07 -13.32
N PHE A 310 5.49 -5.87 -12.73
CA PHE A 310 5.43 -6.06 -11.28
C PHE A 310 6.40 -7.15 -10.86
N LEU A 311 7.25 -6.86 -9.88
CA LEU A 311 8.14 -7.85 -9.30
C LEU A 311 7.36 -8.73 -8.32
N GLU A 312 7.78 -9.99 -8.23
CA GLU A 312 7.37 -10.95 -7.20
C GLU A 312 8.43 -11.06 -6.11
N ASP A 313 8.10 -11.73 -5.01
CA ASP A 313 9.07 -11.98 -3.95
C ASP A 313 10.27 -12.78 -4.49
N ASP A 314 11.45 -12.43 -3.99
CA ASP A 314 12.77 -12.95 -4.35
C ASP A 314 13.24 -12.64 -5.78
N ASP A 315 12.49 -11.83 -6.54
CA ASP A 315 12.95 -11.30 -7.82
C ASP A 315 14.06 -10.26 -7.61
N ILE A 316 15.09 -10.32 -8.46
CA ILE A 316 16.15 -9.31 -8.61
C ILE A 316 16.05 -8.73 -10.01
N ALA A 317 15.51 -7.52 -10.12
CA ALA A 317 15.54 -6.72 -11.33
C ALA A 317 16.91 -6.03 -11.45
N HIS A 318 17.73 -6.50 -12.38
CA HIS A 318 19.03 -5.90 -12.69
C HIS A 318 18.92 -5.16 -14.02
N ILE A 319 19.21 -3.85 -13.99
CA ILE A 319 19.23 -3.00 -15.18
C ILE A 319 20.69 -2.65 -15.47
N TYR A 320 21.17 -3.05 -16.64
CA TYR A 320 22.49 -2.74 -17.17
C TYR A 320 22.43 -2.71 -18.71
N ASP A 321 23.30 -1.92 -19.34
CA ASP A 321 23.42 -1.81 -20.81
C ASP A 321 22.08 -1.59 -21.56
N GLY A 322 21.13 -0.90 -20.93
CA GLY A 322 19.81 -0.63 -21.51
C GLY A 322 18.84 -1.82 -21.51
N GLU A 323 19.19 -2.91 -20.84
CA GLU A 323 18.35 -4.10 -20.70
C GLU A 323 17.84 -4.27 -19.27
N LEU A 324 16.64 -4.85 -19.14
CA LEU A 324 16.10 -5.31 -17.87
C LEU A 324 16.16 -6.84 -17.81
N HIS A 325 16.84 -7.35 -16.79
CA HIS A 325 16.97 -8.77 -16.48
C HIS A 325 16.33 -9.08 -15.13
N ILE A 326 15.64 -10.22 -15.03
CA ILE A 326 15.04 -10.67 -13.77
C ILE A 326 15.74 -11.96 -13.35
N HIS A 327 16.44 -11.93 -12.21
CA HIS A 327 17.10 -13.10 -11.64
C HIS A 327 16.39 -13.57 -10.36
N ARG A 328 16.53 -14.85 -10.02
CA ARG A 328 16.16 -15.43 -8.71
C ARG A 328 17.32 -16.24 -8.14
N ALA A 329 17.52 -16.13 -6.82
CA ALA A 329 18.54 -16.90 -6.10
C ALA A 329 18.12 -18.38 -5.86
N SER A 330 16.82 -18.68 -5.81
CA SER A 330 16.33 -20.04 -5.57
C SER A 330 16.30 -20.89 -6.84
N THR A 331 16.54 -22.20 -6.72
CA THR A 331 16.15 -23.16 -7.76
C THR A 331 14.63 -23.16 -7.92
N LYS A 332 14.14 -23.24 -9.16
CA LYS A 332 12.71 -23.21 -9.49
C LYS A 332 11.90 -24.19 -8.63
N SER A 333 10.98 -23.68 -7.81
CA SER A 333 10.00 -24.50 -7.10
C SER A 333 8.80 -24.83 -8.00
N ALA A 334 8.06 -25.90 -7.67
CA ALA A 334 6.91 -26.34 -8.46
C ALA A 334 5.77 -25.31 -8.41
N GLY A 335 5.55 -24.59 -9.52
CA GLY A 335 4.47 -23.61 -9.67
C GLY A 335 4.91 -22.17 -9.93
N GLU A 336 6.21 -21.87 -9.85
CA GLU A 336 6.73 -20.52 -10.12
C GLU A 336 6.72 -20.16 -11.62
N SER A 337 6.29 -18.93 -11.92
CA SER A 337 6.30 -18.39 -13.27
C SER A 337 7.73 -18.13 -13.75
N THR A 338 8.07 -18.63 -14.93
CA THR A 338 9.36 -18.41 -15.60
C THR A 338 9.43 -17.08 -16.34
N VAL A 339 8.34 -16.31 -16.35
CA VAL A 339 8.28 -15.01 -17.02
C VAL A 339 7.56 -13.98 -16.14
N ARG A 340 7.88 -12.71 -16.34
CA ARG A 340 7.16 -11.56 -15.78
C ARG A 340 6.51 -10.76 -16.90
N PRO A 341 5.17 -10.68 -16.96
CA PRO A 341 4.50 -9.94 -18.02
C PRO A 341 4.65 -8.43 -17.83
N ILE A 342 4.87 -7.73 -18.94
CA ILE A 342 4.78 -6.28 -19.05
C ILE A 342 3.32 -5.92 -19.32
N GLN A 343 2.67 -5.33 -18.32
CA GLN A 343 1.26 -4.99 -18.35
C GLN A 343 1.07 -3.51 -18.67
N THR A 344 -0.09 -3.18 -19.24
CA THR A 344 -0.50 -1.78 -19.43
C THR A 344 -1.38 -1.38 -18.25
N LEU A 345 -0.99 -0.36 -17.50
CA LEU A 345 -1.83 0.23 -16.45
C LEU A 345 -3.09 0.86 -17.07
N GLU A 346 -4.25 0.55 -16.47
CA GLU A 346 -5.52 1.21 -16.80
C GLU A 346 -5.68 2.58 -16.11
N MET A 347 -4.79 2.90 -15.17
CA MET A 347 -4.81 4.15 -14.41
C MET A 347 -4.54 5.35 -15.31
N GLU A 348 -5.28 6.43 -15.08
CA GLU A 348 -5.08 7.72 -15.75
C GLU A 348 -4.47 8.76 -14.81
N LEU A 349 -3.64 9.66 -15.35
CA LEU A 349 -2.94 10.68 -14.57
C LEU A 349 -3.91 11.61 -13.80
N ASN A 350 -5.08 11.90 -14.38
CA ASN A 350 -6.09 12.75 -13.73
C ASN A 350 -6.66 12.13 -12.43
N GLU A 351 -6.67 10.81 -12.29
CA GLU A 351 -7.19 10.13 -11.11
C GLU A 351 -6.32 10.38 -9.88
N ILE A 352 -5.02 10.61 -10.08
CA ILE A 352 -4.03 10.91 -9.02
C ILE A 352 -3.71 12.40 -8.90
N MET A 353 -4.49 13.28 -9.54
CA MET A 353 -4.37 14.74 -9.44
C MET A 353 -5.53 15.32 -8.63
N LYS A 354 -5.33 16.46 -7.96
CA LYS A 354 -6.40 17.11 -7.16
C LYS A 354 -7.50 17.74 -8.02
N GLY A 355 -7.21 18.09 -9.28
CA GLY A 355 -8.16 18.78 -10.15
C GLY A 355 -8.61 20.12 -9.54
N PRO A 356 -9.93 20.41 -9.48
CA PRO A 356 -10.45 21.65 -8.91
C PRO A 356 -10.46 21.68 -7.37
N PHE A 357 -10.12 20.58 -6.70
CA PHE A 357 -10.19 20.47 -5.25
C PHE A 357 -8.88 20.89 -4.58
N LYS A 358 -8.98 21.37 -3.32
CA LYS A 358 -7.78 21.75 -2.53
C LYS A 358 -7.04 20.54 -1.96
N HIS A 359 -7.78 19.49 -1.66
CA HIS A 359 -7.29 18.29 -0.98
C HIS A 359 -7.77 17.04 -1.71
N PHE A 360 -6.97 15.97 -1.68
CA PHE A 360 -7.37 14.66 -2.20
C PHE A 360 -8.57 14.12 -1.45
N MET A 361 -8.62 14.25 -0.12
CA MET A 361 -9.78 13.79 0.64
C MET A 361 -11.09 14.44 0.16
N GLN A 362 -11.09 15.75 -0.13
CA GLN A 362 -12.28 16.42 -0.66
C GLN A 362 -12.64 15.89 -2.05
N LYS A 363 -11.66 15.78 -2.96
CA LYS A 363 -11.86 15.17 -4.28
C LYS A 363 -12.51 13.80 -4.16
N GLU A 364 -11.94 12.94 -3.33
CA GLU A 364 -12.36 11.55 -3.19
C GLU A 364 -13.75 11.41 -2.56
N ILE A 365 -14.14 12.31 -1.64
CA ILE A 365 -15.51 12.39 -1.13
C ILE A 365 -16.49 12.75 -2.27
N PHE A 366 -16.13 13.74 -3.10
CA PHE A 366 -16.97 14.23 -4.19
C PHE A 366 -16.98 13.30 -5.42
N GLU A 367 -15.99 12.41 -5.56
CA GLU A 367 -15.93 11.35 -6.58
C GLU A 367 -16.75 10.10 -6.21
N GLN A 368 -17.38 10.05 -5.04
CA GLN A 368 -18.20 8.92 -4.62
C GLN A 368 -19.36 8.57 -5.57
N PRO A 369 -20.05 9.51 -6.25
CA PRO A 369 -21.02 9.16 -7.29
C PRO A 369 -20.41 8.30 -8.40
N ASP A 370 -19.23 8.69 -8.89
CA ASP A 370 -18.58 8.01 -10.02
C ASP A 370 -17.92 6.70 -9.59
N SER A 371 -17.25 6.68 -8.44
CA SER A 371 -16.60 5.47 -7.92
C SER A 371 -17.61 4.38 -7.50
N THR A 372 -18.75 4.75 -6.90
CA THR A 372 -19.83 3.80 -6.62
C THR A 372 -20.44 3.24 -7.91
N PHE A 373 -20.65 4.07 -8.93
CA PHE A 373 -21.06 3.62 -10.26
C PHE A 373 -20.04 2.67 -10.90
N ASN A 374 -18.75 3.03 -10.89
CA ASN A 374 -17.65 2.22 -11.42
C ASN A 374 -17.51 0.87 -10.71
N THR A 375 -17.85 0.80 -9.43
CA THR A 375 -17.90 -0.44 -8.65
C THR A 375 -18.97 -1.40 -9.18
N MET A 376 -20.11 -0.88 -9.67
CA MET A 376 -21.23 -1.66 -10.20
C MET A 376 -21.12 -1.94 -11.71
N ARG A 377 -20.34 -1.14 -12.44
CA ARG A 377 -20.20 -1.19 -13.90
C ARG A 377 -19.83 -2.58 -14.39
N GLY A 378 -20.66 -3.12 -15.30
CA GLY A 378 -20.47 -4.45 -15.89
C GLY A 378 -20.73 -5.63 -14.94
N ARG A 379 -21.16 -5.37 -13.69
CA ARG A 379 -21.45 -6.39 -12.67
C ARG A 379 -22.93 -6.46 -12.31
N ILE A 380 -23.69 -5.39 -12.54
CA ILE A 380 -25.14 -5.36 -12.34
C ILE A 380 -25.84 -5.13 -13.68
N ASP A 381 -26.81 -5.99 -13.98
CA ASP A 381 -27.81 -5.77 -15.03
C ASP A 381 -29.10 -5.30 -14.33
N PHE A 382 -29.34 -3.98 -14.39
CA PHE A 382 -30.48 -3.35 -13.72
C PHE A 382 -31.83 -3.67 -14.37
N ASP A 383 -31.84 -4.04 -15.66
CA ASP A 383 -33.08 -4.41 -16.36
C ASP A 383 -33.52 -5.81 -15.96
N LYS A 384 -32.57 -6.73 -15.77
CA LYS A 384 -32.84 -8.11 -15.35
C LYS A 384 -32.75 -8.32 -13.84
N ASN A 385 -32.35 -7.31 -13.08
CA ASN A 385 -32.06 -7.42 -11.65
C ASN A 385 -31.08 -8.58 -11.33
N THR A 386 -29.98 -8.67 -12.08
CA THR A 386 -28.97 -9.72 -11.86
C THR A 386 -27.60 -9.14 -11.52
N VAL A 387 -26.88 -9.85 -10.65
CA VAL A 387 -25.50 -9.52 -10.26
C VAL A 387 -24.56 -10.63 -10.73
N THR A 388 -23.47 -10.24 -11.40
CA THR A 388 -22.41 -11.14 -11.86
C THR A 388 -21.05 -10.62 -11.43
N LEU A 389 -20.43 -11.30 -10.47
CA LEU A 389 -19.05 -11.05 -10.05
C LEU A 389 -18.12 -12.07 -10.72
N GLY A 390 -17.51 -11.67 -11.84
CA GLY A 390 -16.67 -12.56 -12.67
C GLY A 390 -15.58 -13.29 -11.88
N GLY A 391 -14.90 -12.58 -10.98
CA GLY A 391 -13.84 -13.15 -10.13
C GLY A 391 -14.32 -14.20 -9.13
N LEU A 392 -15.63 -14.24 -8.79
CA LEU A 392 -16.20 -15.21 -7.85
C LEU A 392 -16.96 -16.35 -8.53
N LYS A 393 -17.32 -16.21 -9.82
CA LYS A 393 -18.26 -17.09 -10.53
C LYS A 393 -17.94 -18.59 -10.38
N ALA A 394 -16.67 -18.96 -10.51
CA ALA A 394 -16.22 -20.35 -10.39
C ALA A 394 -16.30 -20.91 -8.96
N TRP A 395 -16.36 -20.02 -7.95
CA TRP A 395 -16.26 -20.36 -6.54
C TRP A 395 -17.59 -20.24 -5.78
N LEU A 396 -18.59 -19.54 -6.34
CA LEU A 396 -19.92 -19.39 -5.72
C LEU A 396 -20.52 -20.73 -5.23
N PRO A 397 -20.49 -21.84 -6.00
CA PRO A 397 -21.04 -23.12 -5.51
C PRO A 397 -20.30 -23.68 -4.29
N THR A 398 -19.00 -23.40 -4.17
CA THR A 398 -18.19 -23.82 -3.02
C THR A 398 -18.48 -22.92 -1.82
N ILE A 399 -18.56 -21.61 -2.02
CA ILE A 399 -18.87 -20.64 -0.95
C ILE A 399 -20.26 -20.91 -0.37
N ARG A 400 -21.27 -21.20 -1.19
CA ARG A 400 -22.63 -21.55 -0.71
C ARG A 400 -22.69 -22.79 0.18
N ARG A 401 -21.70 -23.68 0.09
CA ARG A 401 -21.60 -24.89 0.93
C ARG A 401 -20.82 -24.65 2.22
N CYS A 402 -20.21 -23.47 2.40
CA CYS A 402 -19.50 -23.13 3.62
C CYS A 402 -20.49 -23.06 4.80
N ARG A 403 -20.00 -23.30 6.01
CA ARG A 403 -20.82 -23.25 7.22
C ARG A 403 -20.70 -21.95 7.97
N ARG A 404 -19.72 -21.11 7.61
CA ARG A 404 -19.45 -19.84 8.24
C ARG A 404 -18.63 -18.95 7.30
N ILE A 405 -18.94 -17.67 7.31
CA ILE A 405 -18.18 -16.62 6.64
C ILE A 405 -17.43 -15.81 7.71
N LEU A 406 -16.12 -15.67 7.54
CA LEU A 406 -15.25 -14.86 8.39
C LEU A 406 -14.79 -13.64 7.59
N MET A 407 -15.22 -12.44 7.96
CA MET A 407 -14.75 -11.20 7.35
C MET A 407 -13.61 -10.62 8.19
N ILE A 408 -12.43 -10.46 7.60
CA ILE A 408 -11.20 -10.07 8.30
C ILE A 408 -10.64 -8.80 7.64
N ALA A 409 -10.44 -7.74 8.42
CA ALA A 409 -9.92 -6.46 7.94
C ALA A 409 -9.38 -5.59 9.09
N CYS A 410 -8.86 -4.41 8.75
CA CYS A 410 -8.41 -3.39 9.72
C CYS A 410 -9.09 -2.04 9.44
N GLY A 411 -9.27 -1.23 10.50
CA GLY A 411 -9.72 0.17 10.39
C GLY A 411 -11.05 0.35 9.63
N THR A 412 -11.10 1.31 8.72
CA THR A 412 -12.26 1.58 7.86
C THR A 412 -12.74 0.36 7.06
N SER A 413 -11.85 -0.55 6.63
CA SER A 413 -12.26 -1.78 5.93
C SER A 413 -12.93 -2.80 6.85
N TYR A 414 -12.61 -2.79 8.14
CA TYR A 414 -13.37 -3.54 9.14
C TYR A 414 -14.78 -2.96 9.32
N HIS A 415 -14.92 -1.63 9.29
CA HIS A 415 -16.24 -0.99 9.35
C HIS A 415 -17.12 -1.32 8.13
N SER A 416 -16.56 -1.46 6.92
CA SER A 416 -17.37 -1.87 5.75
C SER A 416 -17.88 -3.32 5.86
N CYS A 417 -17.10 -4.21 6.49
CA CYS A 417 -17.55 -5.54 6.86
C CYS A 417 -18.69 -5.49 7.89
N LEU A 418 -18.54 -4.69 8.96
CA LEU A 418 -19.61 -4.51 9.95
C LEU A 418 -20.89 -3.94 9.33
N ALA A 419 -20.76 -3.00 8.40
CA ALA A 419 -21.90 -2.36 7.76
C ALA A 419 -22.72 -3.34 6.91
N THR A 420 -22.09 -4.38 6.38
CA THR A 420 -22.71 -5.38 5.51
C THR A 420 -23.01 -6.71 6.21
N ARG A 421 -22.57 -6.90 7.45
CA ARG A 421 -22.79 -8.14 8.20
C ARG A 421 -24.26 -8.59 8.19
N SER A 422 -25.18 -7.70 8.55
CA SER A 422 -26.61 -8.05 8.67
C SER A 422 -27.22 -8.48 7.35
N ILE A 423 -26.83 -7.87 6.23
CA ILE A 423 -27.37 -8.23 4.91
C ILE A 423 -26.80 -9.55 4.39
N PHE A 424 -25.56 -9.90 4.76
CA PHE A 424 -25.06 -11.27 4.53
C PHE A 424 -25.84 -12.29 5.34
N GLU A 425 -26.06 -12.05 6.64
CA GLU A 425 -26.84 -12.95 7.50
C GLU A 425 -28.27 -13.13 6.95
N GLU A 426 -28.93 -12.04 6.54
CA GLU A 426 -30.27 -12.04 5.93
C GLU A 426 -30.33 -12.84 4.62
N LEU A 427 -29.40 -12.57 3.69
CA LEU A 427 -29.46 -13.15 2.35
C LEU A 427 -28.88 -14.56 2.24
N THR A 428 -27.87 -14.88 3.05
CA THR A 428 -27.18 -16.18 2.95
C THR A 428 -27.66 -17.19 3.99
N GLU A 429 -28.19 -16.74 5.13
CA GLU A 429 -28.48 -17.57 6.31
C GLU A 429 -27.25 -18.33 6.85
N ILE A 430 -26.04 -17.91 6.43
CA ILE A 430 -24.77 -18.45 6.92
C ILE A 430 -24.29 -17.56 8.07
N PRO A 431 -23.81 -18.13 9.19
CA PRO A 431 -23.17 -17.36 10.25
C PRO A 431 -22.03 -16.48 9.74
N VAL A 432 -22.06 -15.19 10.05
CA VAL A 432 -21.02 -14.23 9.69
C VAL A 432 -20.32 -13.72 10.95
N SER A 433 -19.00 -13.90 11.02
CA SER A 433 -18.15 -13.18 11.98
C SER A 433 -17.40 -12.07 11.28
N VAL A 434 -17.17 -10.96 11.99
CA VAL A 434 -16.35 -9.86 11.52
C VAL A 434 -15.25 -9.64 12.56
N GLU A 435 -14.00 -9.71 12.13
CA GLU A 435 -12.83 -9.76 13.00
C GLU A 435 -11.82 -8.67 12.62
N LEU A 436 -11.22 -8.03 13.63
CA LEU A 436 -10.03 -7.22 13.43
C LEU A 436 -8.83 -8.15 13.22
N ALA A 437 -8.06 -7.93 12.15
CA ALA A 437 -7.01 -8.88 11.75
C ALA A 437 -5.92 -9.10 12.82
N SER A 438 -5.55 -8.06 13.57
CA SER A 438 -4.58 -8.16 14.66
C SER A 438 -5.07 -9.05 15.80
N ASP A 439 -6.24 -8.76 16.36
CA ASP A 439 -6.85 -9.58 17.43
C ASP A 439 -7.13 -11.02 16.97
N PHE A 440 -7.50 -11.20 15.71
CA PHE A 440 -7.72 -12.52 15.11
C PHE A 440 -6.46 -13.40 15.18
N LEU A 441 -5.29 -12.80 14.89
CA LEU A 441 -3.97 -13.43 14.95
C LEU A 441 -3.54 -13.68 16.40
N ASP A 442 -3.68 -12.67 17.28
CA ASP A 442 -3.30 -12.75 18.69
C ASP A 442 -4.02 -13.90 19.40
N ARG A 443 -5.32 -14.05 19.14
CA ARG A 443 -6.13 -15.14 19.72
C ARG A 443 -5.91 -16.49 19.03
N ARG A 444 -5.16 -16.53 17.93
CA ARG A 444 -5.00 -17.71 17.06
C ARG A 444 -6.37 -18.33 16.78
N SER A 445 -7.25 -17.51 16.22
CA SER A 445 -8.66 -17.84 16.07
C SER A 445 -8.87 -19.18 15.33
N PRO A 446 -9.82 -20.03 15.77
CA PRO A 446 -10.10 -21.29 15.08
C PRO A 446 -10.68 -21.09 13.68
N VAL A 447 -10.01 -21.65 12.67
CA VAL A 447 -10.43 -21.66 11.26
C VAL A 447 -10.49 -23.09 10.77
N PHE A 448 -11.53 -23.41 10.01
CA PHE A 448 -11.84 -24.73 9.49
C PHE A 448 -11.89 -24.73 7.96
N ARG A 449 -11.81 -25.93 7.35
CA ARG A 449 -11.79 -26.10 5.89
C ARG A 449 -13.10 -25.73 5.20
N ASP A 450 -14.20 -25.71 5.95
CA ASP A 450 -15.54 -25.33 5.49
C ASP A 450 -15.89 -23.88 5.84
N ASP A 451 -14.92 -23.08 6.29
CA ASP A 451 -15.04 -21.63 6.38
C ASP A 451 -14.75 -20.97 5.03
N THR A 452 -15.44 -19.86 4.77
CA THR A 452 -15.03 -18.88 3.75
C THR A 452 -14.51 -17.63 4.44
N CYS A 453 -13.21 -17.34 4.26
CA CYS A 453 -12.55 -16.16 4.82
C CYS A 453 -12.50 -15.03 3.77
N VAL A 454 -13.17 -13.92 4.05
CA VAL A 454 -13.24 -12.73 3.19
C VAL A 454 -12.30 -11.67 3.75
N PHE A 455 -11.28 -11.31 2.99
CA PHE A 455 -10.32 -10.28 3.34
C PHE A 455 -10.65 -8.98 2.62
N VAL A 456 -10.82 -7.90 3.37
CA VAL A 456 -11.20 -6.59 2.80
C VAL A 456 -10.06 -5.60 3.07
N SER A 457 -9.43 -5.11 2.01
CA SER A 457 -8.31 -4.17 2.11
C SER A 457 -8.24 -3.26 0.90
N GLN A 458 -8.22 -1.94 1.09
CA GLN A 458 -8.03 -0.99 -0.01
C GLN A 458 -6.70 -1.24 -0.74
N SER A 459 -5.59 -1.32 0.02
CA SER A 459 -4.25 -1.46 -0.53
C SER A 459 -3.94 -2.89 -0.98
N GLY A 460 -4.54 -3.89 -0.34
CA GLY A 460 -4.18 -5.30 -0.51
C GLY A 460 -2.80 -5.66 0.06
N GLU A 461 -2.21 -4.79 0.88
CA GLU A 461 -0.86 -4.92 1.46
C GLU A 461 -0.83 -4.71 2.99
N THR A 462 -1.98 -4.62 3.64
CA THR A 462 -2.06 -4.42 5.10
C THR A 462 -1.45 -5.62 5.84
N ALA A 463 -0.42 -5.39 6.67
CA ALA A 463 0.42 -6.45 7.26
C ALA A 463 -0.41 -7.51 8.01
N ASP A 464 -1.16 -7.10 9.06
CA ASP A 464 -2.01 -8.02 9.83
C ASP A 464 -3.01 -8.78 8.95
N SER A 465 -3.56 -8.13 7.92
CA SER A 465 -4.53 -8.77 7.02
C SER A 465 -3.87 -9.81 6.11
N ILE A 466 -2.64 -9.58 5.67
CA ILE A 466 -1.84 -10.55 4.90
C ILE A 466 -1.44 -11.74 5.77
N LEU A 467 -1.01 -11.49 7.01
CA LEU A 467 -0.68 -12.55 7.96
C LEU A 467 -1.91 -13.39 8.31
N ALA A 468 -3.06 -12.74 8.54
CA ALA A 468 -4.33 -13.44 8.76
C ALA A 468 -4.76 -14.26 7.52
N LEU A 469 -4.47 -13.76 6.31
CA LEU A 469 -4.70 -14.50 5.07
C LEU A 469 -3.86 -15.77 5.01
N GLN A 470 -2.55 -15.67 5.25
CA GLN A 470 -1.65 -16.83 5.29
C GLN A 470 -2.09 -17.84 6.35
N TYR A 471 -2.43 -17.36 7.55
CA TYR A 471 -2.97 -18.18 8.64
C TYR A 471 -4.23 -18.97 8.23
N CYS A 472 -5.13 -18.36 7.45
CA CYS A 472 -6.34 -19.02 6.95
C CYS A 472 -6.04 -20.03 5.82
N LEU A 473 -5.12 -19.69 4.92
CA LEU A 473 -4.67 -20.57 3.84
C LEU A 473 -4.04 -21.87 4.39
N GLU A 474 -3.19 -21.76 5.42
CA GLU A 474 -2.59 -22.92 6.09
C GLU A 474 -3.62 -23.89 6.70
N ARG A 475 -4.78 -23.36 7.08
CA ARG A 475 -5.89 -24.14 7.66
C ARG A 475 -6.85 -24.67 6.58
N GLY A 476 -6.57 -24.40 5.31
CA GLY A 476 -7.32 -24.90 4.17
C GLY A 476 -8.70 -24.27 4.00
N ALA A 477 -8.93 -23.09 4.57
CA ALA A 477 -10.15 -22.32 4.32
C ALA A 477 -10.13 -21.72 2.92
N LEU A 478 -11.33 -21.55 2.34
CA LEU A 478 -11.46 -20.82 1.08
C LEU A 478 -11.30 -19.32 1.35
N THR A 479 -10.49 -18.63 0.56
CA THR A 479 -10.14 -17.22 0.79
C THR A 479 -10.59 -16.33 -0.37
N VAL A 480 -11.24 -15.21 -0.03
CA VAL A 480 -11.79 -14.24 -0.97
C VAL A 480 -11.18 -12.87 -0.70
N GLY A 481 -10.56 -12.23 -1.71
CA GLY A 481 -9.99 -10.89 -1.58
C GLY A 481 -10.90 -9.80 -2.15
N ILE A 482 -11.28 -8.80 -1.34
CA ILE A 482 -12.00 -7.59 -1.77
C ILE A 482 -11.02 -6.42 -1.70
N VAL A 483 -10.47 -6.04 -2.85
CA VAL A 483 -9.31 -5.12 -2.94
C VAL A 483 -9.51 -3.97 -3.93
N ASN A 484 -8.76 -2.88 -3.77
CA ASN A 484 -8.76 -1.79 -4.76
C ASN A 484 -7.46 -1.74 -5.60
N SER A 485 -6.41 -2.43 -5.18
CA SER A 485 -5.13 -2.50 -5.89
C SER A 485 -5.01 -3.81 -6.67
N VAL A 486 -4.98 -3.71 -7.99
CA VAL A 486 -4.71 -4.84 -8.90
C VAL A 486 -3.27 -5.28 -8.71
N GLY A 487 -3.04 -6.60 -8.65
CA GLY A 487 -1.69 -7.15 -8.45
C GLY A 487 -1.12 -6.84 -7.06
N SER A 488 -1.97 -6.59 -6.06
CA SER A 488 -1.53 -6.58 -4.66
C SER A 488 -1.26 -8.00 -4.14
N SER A 489 -0.48 -8.12 -3.07
CA SER A 489 -0.18 -9.40 -2.41
C SER A 489 -1.44 -10.18 -2.07
N MET A 490 -2.44 -9.51 -1.47
CA MET A 490 -3.74 -10.12 -1.17
C MET A 490 -4.44 -10.63 -2.42
N SER A 491 -4.48 -9.83 -3.50
CA SER A 491 -5.16 -10.21 -4.74
C SER A 491 -4.55 -11.45 -5.42
N ARG A 492 -3.23 -11.65 -5.27
CA ARG A 492 -2.51 -12.81 -5.82
C ARG A 492 -2.67 -14.05 -4.95
N GLN A 493 -2.67 -13.89 -3.63
CA GLN A 493 -2.66 -15.02 -2.68
C GLN A 493 -4.06 -15.60 -2.41
N THR A 494 -5.13 -14.81 -2.56
CA THR A 494 -6.50 -15.31 -2.38
C THR A 494 -6.95 -16.22 -3.53
N HIS A 495 -7.78 -17.22 -3.23
CA HIS A 495 -8.31 -18.14 -4.24
C HIS A 495 -9.19 -17.45 -5.30
N CYS A 496 -9.94 -16.45 -4.87
CA CYS A 496 -10.76 -15.60 -5.73
C CYS A 496 -10.93 -14.21 -5.11
N GLY A 497 -11.52 -13.28 -5.87
CA GLY A 497 -11.68 -11.93 -5.35
C GLY A 497 -12.51 -11.00 -6.23
N VAL A 498 -12.71 -9.79 -5.72
CA VAL A 498 -13.38 -8.69 -6.38
C VAL A 498 -12.50 -7.45 -6.27
N HIS A 499 -12.12 -6.90 -7.42
CA HIS A 499 -11.53 -5.57 -7.47
C HIS A 499 -12.65 -4.53 -7.34
N ILE A 500 -12.65 -3.70 -6.30
CA ILE A 500 -13.75 -2.77 -6.05
C ILE A 500 -13.84 -1.67 -7.11
N ASN A 501 -12.75 -1.36 -7.82
CA ASN A 501 -12.72 -0.41 -8.92
C ASN A 501 -13.17 1.02 -8.52
N ALA A 502 -12.69 1.50 -7.37
CA ALA A 502 -12.96 2.86 -6.89
C ALA A 502 -12.01 3.92 -7.51
N GLY A 503 -11.05 3.47 -8.33
CA GLY A 503 -9.89 4.25 -8.76
C GLY A 503 -8.85 4.43 -7.64
N PRO A 504 -7.68 5.02 -7.94
CA PRO A 504 -6.67 5.35 -6.94
C PRO A 504 -7.24 6.23 -5.83
N GLU A 505 -6.84 5.95 -4.59
CA GLU A 505 -7.18 6.77 -3.42
C GLU A 505 -5.85 7.24 -2.83
N ILE A 506 -5.63 8.55 -2.79
CA ILE A 506 -4.40 9.20 -2.36
C ILE A 506 -4.54 9.74 -0.93
N GLY A 507 -5.73 10.23 -0.56
CA GLY A 507 -6.00 10.71 0.80
C GLY A 507 -5.70 9.64 1.85
N VAL A 508 -5.06 10.01 2.96
CA VAL A 508 -4.69 9.05 4.02
C VAL A 508 -5.94 8.42 4.65
N ALA A 509 -6.96 9.23 4.95
CA ALA A 509 -8.23 8.74 5.45
C ALA A 509 -9.08 8.17 4.30
N SER A 510 -9.44 6.88 4.40
CA SER A 510 -10.26 6.23 3.38
C SER A 510 -11.67 6.81 3.30
N THR A 511 -12.19 6.99 2.09
CA THR A 511 -13.52 7.56 1.81
C THR A 511 -14.25 6.75 0.74
N LYS A 512 -13.92 6.94 -0.53
CA LYS A 512 -14.53 6.21 -1.65
C LYS A 512 -14.26 4.71 -1.60
N ALA A 513 -13.12 4.28 -1.05
CA ALA A 513 -12.88 2.85 -0.89
C ALA A 513 -13.84 2.21 0.13
N TYR A 514 -14.27 2.91 1.20
CA TYR A 514 -15.29 2.40 2.13
C TYR A 514 -16.63 2.15 1.43
N THR A 515 -17.14 3.13 0.69
CA THR A 515 -18.45 3.02 0.01
C THR A 515 -18.40 2.01 -1.13
N SER A 516 -17.29 1.93 -1.88
CA SER A 516 -17.07 0.88 -2.89
C SER A 516 -16.92 -0.52 -2.28
N GLN A 517 -16.24 -0.68 -1.14
CA GLN A 517 -16.16 -1.96 -0.41
C GLN A 517 -17.55 -2.41 0.05
N TYR A 518 -18.34 -1.49 0.61
CA TYR A 518 -19.71 -1.75 1.01
C TYR A 518 -20.54 -2.27 -0.17
N ILE A 519 -20.54 -1.57 -1.32
CA ILE A 519 -21.27 -2.02 -2.52
C ILE A 519 -20.77 -3.37 -3.03
N ALA A 520 -19.45 -3.59 -3.07
CA ALA A 520 -18.87 -4.87 -3.51
C ALA A 520 -19.32 -6.05 -2.61
N LEU A 521 -19.36 -5.82 -1.29
CA LEU A 521 -19.85 -6.79 -0.31
C LEU A 521 -21.36 -7.05 -0.47
N VAL A 522 -22.18 -6.02 -0.70
CA VAL A 522 -23.62 -6.20 -1.00
C VAL A 522 -23.83 -7.01 -2.27
N MET A 523 -23.11 -6.71 -3.36
CA MET A 523 -23.15 -7.49 -4.61
C MET A 523 -22.71 -8.95 -4.37
N PHE A 524 -21.77 -9.18 -3.46
CA PHE A 524 -21.34 -10.52 -3.09
C PHE A 524 -22.46 -11.29 -2.36
N ALA A 525 -23.12 -10.67 -1.37
CA ALA A 525 -24.28 -11.28 -0.69
C ALA A 525 -25.44 -11.61 -1.66
N LEU A 526 -25.74 -10.70 -2.60
CA LEU A 526 -26.71 -10.95 -3.68
C LEU A 526 -26.29 -12.13 -4.57
N SER A 527 -25.01 -12.19 -4.96
CA SER A 527 -24.49 -13.29 -5.77
C SER A 527 -24.57 -14.64 -5.07
N LEU A 528 -24.42 -14.68 -3.74
CA LEU A 528 -24.52 -15.92 -2.96
C LEU A 528 -25.95 -16.43 -2.81
N SER A 529 -26.95 -15.57 -2.94
CA SER A 529 -28.35 -15.89 -2.65
C SER A 529 -29.28 -15.92 -3.87
N ASN A 530 -28.70 -15.85 -5.08
CA ASN A 530 -29.44 -15.71 -6.34
C ASN A 530 -30.26 -16.93 -6.77
N ASP A 531 -30.12 -18.07 -6.08
CA ASP A 531 -30.88 -19.30 -6.32
C ASP A 531 -32.11 -19.44 -5.41
N SER A 532 -32.35 -18.47 -4.53
CA SER A 532 -33.48 -18.47 -3.60
C SER A 532 -34.70 -17.73 -4.18
N ILE A 533 -35.77 -18.48 -4.46
CA ILE A 533 -37.04 -17.91 -4.96
C ILE A 533 -37.67 -16.95 -3.95
N SER A 534 -37.54 -17.21 -2.65
CA SER A 534 -38.14 -16.37 -1.60
C SER A 534 -37.47 -14.99 -1.49
N ARG A 535 -36.25 -14.83 -2.00
CA ARG A 535 -35.45 -13.61 -1.89
C ARG A 535 -35.52 -12.73 -3.13
N VAL A 536 -36.22 -13.15 -4.20
CA VAL A 536 -36.29 -12.40 -5.47
C VAL A 536 -36.77 -10.97 -5.27
N GLY A 537 -37.87 -10.75 -4.55
CA GLY A 537 -38.37 -9.39 -4.30
C GLY A 537 -37.39 -8.51 -3.53
N ARG A 538 -36.66 -9.10 -2.57
CA ARG A 538 -35.61 -8.39 -1.82
C ARG A 538 -34.38 -8.09 -2.68
N HIS A 539 -34.01 -8.99 -3.58
CA HIS A 539 -32.94 -8.75 -4.56
C HIS A 539 -33.28 -7.60 -5.48
N GLU A 540 -34.49 -7.61 -6.04
CA GLU A 540 -34.97 -6.53 -6.92
C GLU A 540 -34.97 -5.18 -6.18
N GLU A 541 -35.49 -5.14 -4.94
CA GLU A 541 -35.46 -3.94 -4.11
C GLU A 541 -34.04 -3.39 -3.94
N ILE A 542 -33.08 -4.24 -3.55
CA ILE A 542 -31.69 -3.82 -3.31
C ILE A 542 -31.02 -3.36 -4.62
N ILE A 543 -31.21 -4.08 -5.72
CA ILE A 543 -30.59 -3.75 -7.02
C ILE A 543 -31.14 -2.43 -7.57
N GLN A 544 -32.45 -2.21 -7.46
CA GLN A 544 -33.09 -0.94 -7.83
C GLN A 544 -32.67 0.20 -6.90
N GLY A 545 -32.40 -0.09 -5.63
CA GLY A 545 -31.78 0.84 -4.67
C GLY A 545 -30.37 1.24 -5.11
N LEU A 546 -29.51 0.26 -5.42
CA LEU A 546 -28.14 0.46 -5.88
C LEU A 546 -28.08 1.35 -7.13
N GLN A 547 -29.02 1.20 -8.06
CA GLN A 547 -29.11 2.05 -9.26
C GLN A 547 -29.22 3.55 -8.93
N LYS A 548 -29.92 3.88 -7.82
CA LYS A 548 -30.19 5.26 -7.40
C LYS A 548 -29.07 5.87 -6.56
N ILE A 549 -28.20 5.04 -5.96
CA ILE A 549 -27.15 5.48 -5.03
C ILE A 549 -26.27 6.60 -5.62
N PRO A 550 -25.71 6.51 -6.84
CA PRO A 550 -24.85 7.57 -7.36
C PRO A 550 -25.51 8.96 -7.38
N GLU A 551 -26.79 9.03 -7.77
CA GLU A 551 -27.53 10.28 -7.82
C GLU A 551 -27.93 10.76 -6.42
N GLN A 552 -28.28 9.84 -5.52
CA GLN A 552 -28.56 10.16 -4.12
C GLN A 552 -27.32 10.70 -3.40
N ILE A 553 -26.13 10.18 -3.68
CA ILE A 553 -24.85 10.72 -3.17
C ILE A 553 -24.68 12.17 -3.62
N LYS A 554 -24.93 12.49 -4.90
CA LYS A 554 -24.87 13.88 -5.39
C LYS A 554 -25.83 14.80 -4.66
N GLN A 555 -27.01 14.32 -4.27
CA GLN A 555 -27.96 15.09 -3.46
C GLN A 555 -27.38 15.36 -2.07
N VAL A 556 -26.82 14.34 -1.41
CA VAL A 556 -26.19 14.49 -0.08
C VAL A 556 -24.99 15.44 -0.11
N LEU A 557 -24.18 15.42 -1.17
CA LEU A 557 -23.04 16.33 -1.32
C LEU A 557 -23.45 17.82 -1.34
N LYS A 558 -24.70 18.14 -1.70
CA LYS A 558 -25.22 19.52 -1.64
C LYS A 558 -25.34 20.06 -0.20
N LEU A 559 -25.25 19.19 0.80
CA LEU A 559 -25.24 19.59 2.22
C LEU A 559 -23.91 20.23 2.64
N GLU A 560 -22.88 20.27 1.80
CA GLU A 560 -21.55 20.78 2.14
C GLU A 560 -21.61 22.17 2.79
N ASP A 561 -22.36 23.12 2.24
CA ASP A 561 -22.44 24.48 2.80
C ASP A 561 -23.08 24.51 4.19
N LYS A 562 -24.13 23.70 4.40
CA LYS A 562 -24.79 23.57 5.72
C LYS A 562 -23.84 22.92 6.73
N ILE A 563 -23.12 21.89 6.33
CA ILE A 563 -22.14 21.18 7.15
C ILE A 563 -20.96 22.08 7.50
N LYS A 564 -20.46 22.85 6.54
CA LYS A 564 -19.39 23.82 6.76
C LYS A 564 -19.78 24.86 7.79
N LYS A 565 -21.01 25.40 7.70
CA LYS A 565 -21.55 26.33 8.69
C LYS A 565 -21.64 25.70 10.07
N LEU A 566 -22.23 24.50 10.18
CA LEU A 566 -22.31 23.73 11.41
C LEU A 566 -20.91 23.50 12.05
N CYS A 567 -19.91 23.17 11.23
CA CYS A 567 -18.55 22.97 11.70
C CYS A 567 -17.90 24.27 12.22
N ASN A 568 -18.16 25.40 11.55
CA ASN A 568 -17.64 26.71 11.96
C ASN A 568 -18.30 27.21 13.25
N ASP A 569 -19.63 27.15 13.30
CA ASP A 569 -20.42 27.86 14.30
C ASP A 569 -20.53 27.05 15.61
N ASP A 570 -20.66 25.72 15.52
CA ASP A 570 -21.06 24.89 16.67
C ASP A 570 -20.00 23.88 17.13
N LEU A 571 -19.19 23.34 16.19
CA LEU A 571 -18.31 22.20 16.48
C LEU A 571 -16.82 22.56 16.59
N ASN A 572 -16.39 23.73 16.12
CA ASN A 572 -14.96 24.04 16.00
C ASN A 572 -14.22 23.98 17.35
N ASP A 573 -14.84 24.53 18.39
CA ASP A 573 -14.28 24.63 19.75
C ASP A 573 -14.51 23.37 20.61
N GLN A 574 -15.21 22.38 20.07
CA GLN A 574 -15.55 21.17 20.80
C GLN A 574 -14.37 20.21 20.90
N LYS A 575 -14.20 19.60 22.07
CA LYS A 575 -13.11 18.62 22.32
C LYS A 575 -13.53 17.19 22.05
N SER A 576 -14.80 16.90 22.30
CA SER A 576 -15.36 15.55 22.21
C SER A 576 -16.64 15.55 21.39
N LEU A 577 -16.95 14.44 20.74
CA LEU A 577 -18.15 14.23 19.94
C LEU A 577 -18.63 12.78 20.05
N LEU A 578 -19.91 12.56 20.35
CA LEU A 578 -20.51 11.22 20.32
C LEU A 578 -21.30 11.01 19.03
N LEU A 579 -21.16 9.83 18.42
CA LEU A 579 -21.96 9.41 17.27
C LEU A 579 -22.83 8.22 17.66
N LEU A 580 -24.15 8.34 17.51
CA LEU A 580 -25.13 7.33 17.93
C LEU A 580 -25.73 6.63 16.73
N GLY A 581 -25.48 5.32 16.61
CA GLY A 581 -26.00 4.48 15.53
C GLY A 581 -26.64 3.20 16.05
N ARG A 582 -27.55 2.61 15.28
CA ARG A 582 -28.16 1.30 15.58
C ARG A 582 -28.39 0.51 14.29
N GLY A 583 -28.34 -0.82 14.37
CA GLY A 583 -28.52 -1.69 13.20
C GLY A 583 -27.51 -1.36 12.11
N TYR A 584 -27.99 -1.14 10.89
CA TYR A 584 -27.15 -0.74 9.75
C TYR A 584 -26.35 0.55 9.99
N GLN A 585 -26.81 1.42 10.90
CA GLN A 585 -26.15 2.70 11.19
C GLN A 585 -25.09 2.61 12.30
N PHE A 586 -24.91 1.45 12.94
CA PHE A 586 -23.85 1.31 13.94
C PHE A 586 -22.45 1.41 13.30
N ALA A 587 -22.25 0.76 12.15
CA ALA A 587 -21.00 0.89 11.39
C ALA A 587 -20.76 2.34 10.93
N THR A 588 -21.81 3.05 10.51
CA THR A 588 -21.73 4.48 10.14
C THR A 588 -21.25 5.34 11.31
N ALA A 589 -21.72 5.07 12.53
CA ALA A 589 -21.28 5.79 13.73
C ALA A 589 -19.80 5.52 14.07
N LEU A 590 -19.36 4.26 13.99
CA LEU A 590 -17.96 3.90 14.20
C LEU A 590 -17.04 4.52 13.13
N GLU A 591 -17.45 4.48 11.86
CA GLU A 591 -16.68 5.06 10.76
C GLU A 591 -16.60 6.58 10.86
N GLY A 592 -17.71 7.27 11.12
CA GLY A 592 -17.71 8.72 11.34
C GLY A 592 -16.83 9.11 12.53
N ALA A 593 -16.87 8.33 13.62
CA ALA A 593 -16.01 8.56 14.77
C ALA A 593 -14.53 8.34 14.44
N LEU A 594 -14.19 7.37 13.60
CA LEU A 594 -12.82 7.14 13.15
C LEU A 594 -12.33 8.28 12.26
N LYS A 595 -13.10 8.71 11.26
CA LYS A 595 -12.72 9.83 10.37
C LYS A 595 -12.45 11.11 11.15
N ILE A 596 -13.37 11.50 12.03
CA ILE A 596 -13.23 12.72 12.83
C ILE A 596 -11.97 12.65 13.71
N LYS A 597 -11.68 11.49 14.31
CA LYS A 597 -10.50 11.26 15.13
C LYS A 597 -9.20 11.36 14.32
N GLU A 598 -9.16 10.72 13.15
CA GLU A 598 -7.96 10.64 12.30
C GLU A 598 -7.53 12.01 11.78
N ILE A 599 -8.47 12.86 11.34
CA ILE A 599 -8.09 14.07 10.60
C ILE A 599 -8.31 15.37 11.37
N SER A 600 -9.26 15.43 12.30
CA SER A 600 -9.52 16.66 13.09
C SER A 600 -8.88 16.64 14.48
N TYR A 601 -8.40 15.47 14.92
CA TYR A 601 -7.90 15.17 16.27
C TYR A 601 -8.89 15.48 17.40
N MET A 602 -10.17 15.67 17.08
CA MET A 602 -11.24 15.72 18.05
C MET A 602 -11.47 14.32 18.62
N HIS A 603 -11.74 14.21 19.92
CA HIS A 603 -12.07 12.93 20.52
C HIS A 603 -13.48 12.52 20.11
N SER A 604 -13.59 11.64 19.12
CA SER A 604 -14.87 11.12 18.64
C SER A 604 -15.05 9.63 18.96
N GLU A 605 -16.24 9.28 19.42
CA GLU A 605 -16.61 7.91 19.79
C GLU A 605 -17.94 7.51 19.16
N GLY A 606 -17.97 6.34 18.53
CA GLY A 606 -19.17 5.74 17.95
C GLY A 606 -19.80 4.78 18.96
N VAL A 607 -21.07 4.99 19.28
CA VAL A 607 -21.80 4.28 20.33
C VAL A 607 -23.03 3.62 19.75
N LEU A 608 -23.24 2.36 20.11
CA LEU A 608 -24.48 1.66 19.81
C LEU A 608 -25.61 2.28 20.63
N ALA A 609 -26.62 2.86 19.98
CA ALA A 609 -27.68 3.60 20.65
C ALA A 609 -28.47 2.77 21.68
N GLY A 610 -28.48 1.44 21.55
CA GLY A 610 -29.06 0.53 22.54
C GLY A 610 -28.31 0.50 23.88
N GLU A 611 -27.01 0.82 23.87
CA GLU A 611 -26.12 0.75 25.03
C GLU A 611 -26.06 2.05 25.84
N LEU A 612 -26.75 3.11 25.41
CA LEU A 612 -26.73 4.40 26.10
C LEU A 612 -27.00 4.29 27.60
N LYS A 613 -28.07 3.59 27.97
CA LYS A 613 -28.50 3.38 29.36
C LYS A 613 -27.52 2.57 30.21
N HIS A 614 -26.58 1.88 29.58
CA HIS A 614 -25.61 1.01 30.24
C HIS A 614 -24.31 1.75 30.61
N GLY A 615 -24.25 3.07 30.44
CA GLY A 615 -23.20 3.92 31.02
C GLY A 615 -22.94 5.22 30.27
N VAL A 616 -22.96 5.17 28.93
CA VAL A 616 -22.59 6.31 28.06
C VAL A 616 -23.47 7.53 28.29
N LEU A 617 -24.74 7.31 28.63
CA LEU A 617 -25.71 8.36 28.87
C LEU A 617 -25.36 9.29 30.07
N ALA A 618 -24.42 8.88 30.93
CA ALA A 618 -23.87 9.72 31.99
C ALA A 618 -22.97 10.86 31.46
N LEU A 619 -22.48 10.74 30.22
CA LEU A 619 -21.69 11.78 29.55
C LEU A 619 -22.56 12.89 28.93
N VAL A 620 -23.87 12.62 28.73
CA VAL A 620 -24.76 13.53 28.01
C VAL A 620 -25.16 14.70 28.90
N ASP A 621 -24.86 15.90 28.42
CA ASP A 621 -25.27 17.19 28.98
C ASP A 621 -25.59 18.19 27.84
N ASP A 622 -25.78 19.46 28.18
CA ASP A 622 -26.07 20.55 27.24
C ASP A 622 -24.88 21.00 26.39
N LYS A 623 -23.66 20.49 26.67
CA LYS A 623 -22.40 20.92 26.02
C LYS A 623 -21.83 19.87 25.09
N LEU A 624 -21.97 18.59 25.42
CA LEU A 624 -21.42 17.50 24.62
C LEU A 624 -22.17 17.41 23.27
N PRO A 625 -21.50 17.67 22.13
CA PRO A 625 -22.15 17.53 20.84
C PRO A 625 -22.36 16.05 20.51
N ILE A 626 -23.54 15.76 19.97
CA ILE A 626 -23.98 14.39 19.65
C ILE A 626 -24.49 14.38 18.21
N ILE A 627 -24.03 13.45 17.39
CA ILE A 627 -24.61 13.15 16.07
C ILE A 627 -25.42 11.87 16.19
N ALA A 628 -26.69 11.88 15.78
CA ALA A 628 -27.55 10.70 15.79
C ALA A 628 -28.05 10.36 14.38
N PHE A 629 -27.98 9.08 13.99
CA PHE A 629 -28.49 8.60 12.70
C PHE A 629 -29.93 8.07 12.87
N ALA A 630 -30.92 8.84 12.41
CA ALA A 630 -32.34 8.53 12.52
C ALA A 630 -33.02 8.46 11.14
N THR A 631 -32.46 7.66 10.24
CA THR A 631 -33.10 7.32 8.97
C THR A 631 -34.14 6.20 9.12
N ARG A 632 -35.11 6.14 8.20
CA ARG A 632 -36.25 5.24 8.20
C ARG A 632 -35.84 3.81 7.87
N ASP A 633 -35.88 2.97 8.90
CA ASP A 633 -35.81 1.52 8.82
C ASP A 633 -36.74 0.89 9.88
N SER A 634 -36.70 -0.43 10.03
CA SER A 634 -37.47 -1.15 11.04
C SER A 634 -37.10 -0.81 12.50
N LEU A 635 -35.93 -0.20 12.72
CA LEU A 635 -35.40 0.18 14.03
C LEU A 635 -35.63 1.65 14.37
N PHE A 636 -36.16 2.46 13.44
CA PHE A 636 -36.44 3.88 13.63
C PHE A 636 -37.15 4.21 14.96
N PRO A 637 -38.21 3.50 15.40
CA PRO A 637 -38.84 3.79 16.70
C PRO A 637 -37.88 3.64 17.90
N LYS A 638 -36.96 2.67 17.84
CA LYS A 638 -35.96 2.45 18.89
C LYS A 638 -34.88 3.52 18.86
N THR A 639 -34.51 4.00 17.69
CA THR A 639 -33.59 5.13 17.52
C THR A 639 -34.20 6.43 18.04
N MET A 640 -35.47 6.69 17.74
CA MET A 640 -36.19 7.84 18.29
C MET A 640 -36.24 7.82 19.82
N SER A 641 -36.50 6.65 20.42
CA SER A 641 -36.44 6.48 21.87
C SER A 641 -35.05 6.79 22.44
N ALA A 642 -33.96 6.51 21.71
CA ALA A 642 -32.61 6.89 22.13
C ALA A 642 -32.40 8.41 22.06
N ILE A 643 -32.89 9.08 21.02
CA ILE A 643 -32.86 10.55 20.89
C ILE A 643 -33.67 11.23 22.00
N GLU A 644 -34.84 10.69 22.34
CA GLU A 644 -35.64 11.16 23.48
C GLU A 644 -34.88 11.04 24.80
N GLN A 645 -34.11 9.97 25.00
CA GLN A 645 -33.28 9.79 26.20
C GLN A 645 -32.14 10.80 26.29
N VAL A 646 -31.55 11.17 25.15
CA VAL A 646 -30.53 12.22 25.05
C VAL A 646 -31.13 13.58 25.36
N THR A 647 -32.23 13.93 24.69
CA THR A 647 -32.90 15.23 24.86
C THR A 647 -33.56 15.41 26.22
N ALA A 648 -33.91 14.32 26.91
CA ALA A 648 -34.36 14.36 28.31
C ALA A 648 -33.25 14.69 29.32
N ARG A 649 -31.98 14.74 28.88
CA ARG A 649 -30.80 15.11 29.70
C ARG A 649 -30.10 16.34 29.13
N ASP A 650 -30.90 17.24 28.57
CA ASP A 650 -30.47 18.52 27.97
C ASP A 650 -29.55 18.42 26.74
N GLY A 651 -29.19 17.19 26.31
CA GLY A 651 -28.45 16.97 25.09
C GLY A 651 -29.22 17.42 23.85
N ARG A 652 -28.56 18.19 22.97
CA ARG A 652 -29.13 18.71 21.73
C ARG A 652 -28.45 18.08 20.52
N PRO A 653 -28.94 16.92 20.04
CA PRO A 653 -28.26 16.19 18.99
C PRO A 653 -28.40 16.87 17.62
N ILE A 654 -27.36 16.75 16.80
CA ILE A 654 -27.39 16.91 15.35
C ILE A 654 -27.95 15.61 14.78
N VAL A 655 -29.04 15.65 14.04
CA VAL A 655 -29.70 14.42 13.55
C VAL A 655 -29.54 14.28 12.04
N ILE A 656 -28.94 13.18 11.59
CA ILE A 656 -28.99 12.77 10.19
C ILE A 656 -30.28 11.97 9.98
N CYS A 657 -31.22 12.49 9.19
CA CYS A 657 -32.56 11.93 9.01
C CYS A 657 -33.00 11.98 7.55
N ASN A 658 -34.11 11.33 7.21
CA ASN A 658 -34.65 11.44 5.86
C ASN A 658 -35.35 12.77 5.60
N GLU A 659 -35.36 13.20 4.34
CA GLU A 659 -36.11 14.37 3.87
C GLU A 659 -37.60 14.26 4.25
N GLY A 660 -38.16 15.35 4.79
CA GLY A 660 -39.58 15.42 5.17
C GLY A 660 -39.97 14.69 6.46
N ASP A 661 -39.00 14.19 7.25
CA ASP A 661 -39.30 13.55 8.54
C ASP A 661 -39.79 14.56 9.60
N ALA A 662 -40.74 14.14 10.44
CA ALA A 662 -41.29 14.96 11.52
C ALA A 662 -40.23 15.45 12.53
N ILE A 663 -39.09 14.75 12.65
CA ILE A 663 -37.99 15.19 13.53
C ILE A 663 -37.38 16.54 13.14
N ILE A 664 -37.54 16.97 11.87
CA ILE A 664 -37.07 18.27 11.39
C ILE A 664 -37.68 19.44 12.18
N SER A 665 -38.93 19.26 12.63
CA SER A 665 -39.67 20.27 13.39
C SER A 665 -39.47 20.16 14.91
N ASN A 666 -38.58 19.26 15.38
CA ASN A 666 -38.35 19.05 16.80
C ASN A 666 -37.44 20.15 17.37
N ASP A 667 -37.95 20.97 18.29
CA ASP A 667 -37.22 22.07 18.91
C ASP A 667 -36.12 21.63 19.90
N LYS A 668 -36.11 20.34 20.26
CA LYS A 668 -35.10 19.75 21.16
C LYS A 668 -33.85 19.24 20.43
N VAL A 669 -33.87 19.15 19.10
CA VAL A 669 -32.67 18.81 18.32
C VAL A 669 -31.93 20.10 17.92
N HIS A 670 -30.61 20.04 17.81
CA HIS A 670 -29.81 21.21 17.47
C HIS A 670 -29.99 21.60 16.00
N THR A 671 -29.81 20.63 15.11
CA THR A 671 -30.05 20.78 13.67
C THR A 671 -30.24 19.42 13.03
N THR A 672 -30.78 19.41 11.82
CA THR A 672 -30.95 18.20 11.01
C THR A 672 -30.07 18.24 9.76
N LEU A 673 -29.59 17.08 9.33
CA LEU A 673 -28.94 16.87 8.04
C LEU A 673 -29.79 15.88 7.26
N GLU A 674 -30.55 16.39 6.30
CA GLU A 674 -31.57 15.64 5.57
C GLU A 674 -30.93 14.90 4.38
N VAL A 675 -31.09 13.58 4.35
CA VAL A 675 -30.57 12.71 3.29
C VAL A 675 -31.71 11.95 2.60
N PRO A 676 -31.60 11.62 1.30
CA PRO A 676 -32.66 10.90 0.61
C PRO A 676 -32.83 9.49 1.20
N GLN A 677 -34.08 9.00 1.17
CA GLN A 677 -34.40 7.65 1.60
C GLN A 677 -34.01 6.63 0.52
N THR A 678 -33.40 5.52 0.94
CA THR A 678 -33.10 4.37 0.10
C THR A 678 -33.43 3.06 0.83
N VAL A 679 -33.04 1.94 0.25
CA VAL A 679 -33.19 0.62 0.87
C VAL A 679 -32.39 0.59 2.17
N ASP A 680 -32.96 0.01 3.22
CA ASP A 680 -32.42 0.01 4.58
C ASP A 680 -30.95 -0.43 4.67
N CYS A 681 -30.58 -1.53 3.99
CA CYS A 681 -29.21 -2.05 3.95
C CYS A 681 -28.24 -1.22 3.10
N LEU A 682 -28.73 -0.21 2.36
CA LEU A 682 -27.92 0.72 1.56
C LEU A 682 -27.85 2.11 2.19
N GLN A 683 -28.73 2.44 3.13
CA GLN A 683 -28.84 3.79 3.72
C GLN A 683 -27.53 4.25 4.39
N GLY A 684 -26.72 3.31 4.90
CA GLY A 684 -25.39 3.62 5.44
C GLY A 684 -24.43 4.26 4.43
N LEU A 685 -24.58 3.99 3.13
CA LEU A 685 -23.81 4.62 2.05
C LEU A 685 -24.06 6.13 1.95
N LEU A 686 -25.30 6.55 2.24
CA LEU A 686 -25.70 7.96 2.21
C LEU A 686 -25.35 8.65 3.53
N ASN A 687 -25.59 7.98 4.65
CA ASN A 687 -25.42 8.54 5.98
C ASN A 687 -23.94 8.78 6.37
N VAL A 688 -22.99 8.07 5.74
CA VAL A 688 -21.56 8.27 6.02
C VAL A 688 -21.00 9.56 5.38
N ILE A 689 -21.60 10.04 4.28
CA ILE A 689 -21.05 11.19 3.53
C ILE A 689 -21.12 12.49 4.35
N PRO A 690 -22.22 12.83 5.07
CA PRO A 690 -22.24 14.00 5.92
C PRO A 690 -21.14 13.98 6.98
N VAL A 691 -20.84 12.82 7.58
CA VAL A 691 -19.79 12.72 8.61
C VAL A 691 -18.38 12.76 8.01
N GLN A 692 -18.18 12.28 6.78
CA GLN A 692 -16.94 12.53 6.02
C GLN A 692 -16.73 14.03 5.77
N LEU A 693 -17.77 14.75 5.33
CA LEU A 693 -17.70 16.20 5.13
C LEU A 693 -17.50 16.97 6.46
N ILE A 694 -18.16 16.55 7.54
CA ILE A 694 -17.93 17.12 8.88
C ILE A 694 -16.47 16.96 9.29
N SER A 695 -15.91 15.75 9.14
CA SER A 695 -14.52 15.50 9.48
C SER A 695 -13.57 16.40 8.67
N TYR A 696 -13.82 16.56 7.38
CA TYR A 696 -13.02 17.41 6.48
C TYR A 696 -13.06 18.88 6.93
N TRP A 697 -14.25 19.44 7.14
CA TRP A 697 -14.38 20.85 7.50
C TRP A 697 -13.85 21.15 8.90
N LEU A 698 -14.02 20.24 9.87
CA LEU A 698 -13.40 20.37 11.19
C LEU A 698 -11.87 20.46 11.11
N ALA A 699 -11.25 19.63 10.28
CA ALA A 699 -9.80 19.65 10.11
C ALA A 699 -9.32 20.91 9.39
N VAL A 700 -10.01 21.33 8.32
CA VAL A 700 -9.71 22.57 7.59
C VAL A 700 -9.82 23.79 8.51
N ASN A 701 -10.87 23.87 9.33
CA ASN A 701 -11.09 24.98 10.26
C ASN A 701 -10.00 25.08 11.33
N ARG A 702 -9.40 23.94 11.70
CA ARG A 702 -8.28 23.86 12.66
C ARG A 702 -6.91 24.06 12.02
N GLY A 703 -6.86 24.33 10.70
CA GLY A 703 -5.61 24.47 9.96
C GLY A 703 -4.81 23.17 9.87
N ILE A 704 -5.47 22.01 10.00
CA ILE A 704 -4.85 20.69 9.89
C ILE A 704 -4.83 20.28 8.41
N ASP A 705 -3.71 19.72 7.96
CA ASP A 705 -3.58 19.16 6.62
C ASP A 705 -4.32 17.82 6.52
N VAL A 706 -5.46 17.82 5.83
CA VAL A 706 -6.35 16.63 5.73
C VAL A 706 -5.75 15.50 4.90
N ASP A 707 -4.84 15.81 3.98
CA ASP A 707 -4.19 14.79 3.14
C ASP A 707 -3.03 14.14 3.92
N PHE A 708 -2.53 14.79 4.97
CA PHE A 708 -1.36 14.37 5.77
C PHE A 708 -1.62 14.47 7.29
N PRO A 709 -2.54 13.66 7.85
CA PRO A 709 -2.81 13.65 9.27
C PRO A 709 -1.60 13.10 10.05
N ARG A 710 -1.18 13.80 11.10
CA ARG A 710 0.02 13.50 11.90
C ARG A 710 0.04 12.06 12.39
N ASN A 711 1.25 11.49 12.47
CA ASN A 711 1.54 10.14 12.99
C ASN A 711 0.94 8.97 12.19
N LEU A 712 0.30 9.25 11.05
CA LEU A 712 -0.37 8.25 10.22
C LEU A 712 0.12 8.39 8.78
N ALA A 713 0.09 7.29 8.05
CA ALA A 713 0.04 7.33 6.59
C ALA A 713 -0.87 6.24 6.07
N LYS A 714 -1.14 6.30 4.76
CA LYS A 714 -2.29 5.61 4.16
C LYS A 714 -2.34 4.10 4.39
N SER A 715 -1.20 3.42 4.41
CA SER A 715 -1.16 1.96 4.52
C SER A 715 -0.12 1.50 5.55
N VAL A 716 -0.57 0.64 6.47
CA VAL A 716 0.24 -0.03 7.49
C VAL A 716 0.66 -1.38 6.93
N THR A 717 1.91 -1.47 6.47
CA THR A 717 2.43 -2.62 5.69
C THR A 717 3.64 -3.27 6.34
N VAL A 718 3.92 -2.86 7.57
CA VAL A 718 4.96 -3.37 8.46
C VAL A 718 4.37 -3.36 9.86
N GLU A 719 4.78 -4.31 10.69
CA GLU A 719 4.39 -4.39 12.12
C GLU A 719 5.06 -3.30 12.96
#